data_AF-A0A831T2S0-F1
#
_entry.id   AF-A0A831T2S0-F1
#
_cell.length_a   1.000
_cell.length_b   1.000
_cell.length_c   1.000
_cell.angle_alpha   90.00
_cell.angle_beta   90.00
_cell.angle_gamma   90.00
#
_symmetry.space_group_name_H-M   'P 1'
#
loop_
_entity.id
_entity.type
_entity.pdbx_description
1 polymer ?
#
loop_
_entity_poly.entity_id
_entity_poly.type
_entity_poly.pdbx_seq_one_letter_code
_entity_poly.pdbx_strand_id
1 'polypeptide(L)'
;MIPLNEQRKDNHLHLALVHHANQYVITDGYLDRQGMGDILGLGSQGPFQRGLLPLLQMHLDYRVPLNLHLSGTLMETLAWHYPESFSLIKRLRRAGLLELVGSAFSQNIMPFFSEQYNLRQINEELWLYRRHLGCDLSAVKTFWVPERVWDTEKLAGVLRSDRLLNKGYDFVLLDDRLVYPAGDNYWGSARERFDCERPLEVDAFMPWEIVGGRGLVMLPISKDLRYLIPPIGPESFHRLTEIFNWLASTGDERVLAVYGDDLEKAAGVGGWDCLHLERYERFLRWLLDNRWIKPVLISRWAQNHAVAGRREIERGTFYELARMWKAGEDYRGWYEDPNCFEHRQYLIKAEQTLIEAERSGADAGLLEFGWKHLLHCSYETSWHHFQVDRLDDPMYLAPWAAALTSHARSCFIIAMAARWFNRRDGAAHAEMIDIDGDGDEELVLKNDHLFAVLSPRWGGRLTYLFDLTGRSGRLVIGNLSDDWNLQEELNRYMDCPRNHPGALAEVGHEHDQYQVTIFNGEGQEACLSLRNVQPGSSLYGGEKQIRLSADAGHITVSYIVPQGLWQLSTEVCLSPNYYNLLRHGRASIAAFNGPDWRGWSNAGARAWARIDLRQSTIWDKPHQSECGHGLNLRITSFSKNFNIELGVGAPPGRTDKAKTNGKRRNGNCHALSSNFNTQGELLTGAALSDQMGFNMTQSKADGDGNNHNGDGRRNGNGALSIMPLPVADSHFMRQFLNHNLPAMKMQRLQVQACRVRVLKPHHNRLTLEYNLLLKPDKNRSGFASTLVGIWRQDGRAQQIYQLLEALWQAGFGDSETLAIPQPLGYWKRLNLMLSDKAPGLPLKQWIYNPDADWPGLLRRVAAWLAKLHNSRVKVAQQFTIEKEIDTLNGWMADLIASDQPWLSVEKQRIELLLREIITCQRIIRSGDLCLTHGDFHPENIFIRGCRVTVIDFEHSSMGDPAIDLGYLIGQIDLQSDRHWLRRSKSNPFDIERLAELLLEEYHCLRPAADLGRVPLYRARTYMKHLMYTVRMKGTEDSTNITLWLDKAAACLKAFHSLPQSYYPDHKAASIGSD
;
A
#
# COMPACT_ATOMS: atom_id res chain seq x y z
N MET A 1 -26.06 36.80 -13.92
CA MET A 1 -27.44 36.50 -14.37
C MET A 1 -27.73 37.31 -15.61
N ILE A 2 -27.81 36.65 -16.77
CA ILE A 2 -28.44 37.14 -17.99
C ILE A 2 -29.52 36.09 -18.32
N PRO A 3 -30.77 36.46 -18.62
CA PRO A 3 -31.85 35.50 -18.73
C PRO A 3 -31.81 34.84 -20.11
N LEU A 4 -31.63 33.51 -20.14
CA LEU A 4 -31.77 32.68 -21.34
C LEU A 4 -32.98 31.78 -21.15
N ASN A 5 -34.14 32.29 -21.53
CA ASN A 5 -35.31 31.48 -21.82
C ASN A 5 -35.99 32.09 -23.04
N GLU A 6 -35.75 31.48 -24.21
CA GLU A 6 -36.78 31.06 -25.17
C GLU A 6 -36.11 30.54 -26.45
N GLN A 7 -36.56 29.36 -26.90
CA GLN A 7 -36.10 28.57 -28.06
C GLN A 7 -34.85 27.68 -27.88
N ARG A 8 -34.85 26.78 -26.88
CA ARG A 8 -34.11 25.52 -27.04
C ARG A 8 -35.01 24.54 -27.80
N LYS A 9 -34.66 24.20 -29.06
CA LYS A 9 -34.97 22.86 -29.59
C LYS A 9 -34.51 21.83 -28.55
N ASP A 10 -35.11 20.64 -28.51
CA ASP A 10 -34.75 19.51 -27.63
C ASP A 10 -33.30 18.99 -27.87
N ASN A 11 -32.30 19.86 -27.84
CA ASN A 11 -30.89 19.56 -28.03
C ASN A 11 -30.39 18.93 -26.74
N HIS A 12 -30.47 17.61 -26.69
CA HIS A 12 -29.87 16.81 -25.63
C HIS A 12 -28.39 16.59 -25.94
N LEU A 13 -27.53 16.73 -24.94
CA LEU A 13 -26.11 16.34 -25.03
C LEU A 13 -25.96 14.91 -24.53
N HIS A 14 -25.24 14.06 -25.27
CA HIS A 14 -24.91 12.71 -24.82
C HIS A 14 -23.58 12.68 -24.07
N LEU A 15 -23.53 11.97 -22.94
CA LEU A 15 -22.35 11.81 -22.10
C LEU A 15 -22.05 10.32 -21.85
N ALA A 16 -20.91 9.82 -22.28
CA ALA A 16 -20.42 8.50 -21.88
C ALA A 16 -19.55 8.64 -20.62
N LEU A 17 -19.98 7.99 -19.53
CA LEU A 17 -19.15 7.81 -18.33
C LEU A 17 -18.43 6.47 -18.45
N VAL A 18 -17.12 6.49 -18.65
CA VAL A 18 -16.26 5.31 -18.75
C VAL A 18 -15.34 5.25 -17.54
N HIS A 19 -15.32 4.10 -16.88
CA HIS A 19 -14.44 3.85 -15.74
C HIS A 19 -13.53 2.67 -16.05
N HIS A 20 -12.24 2.84 -15.77
CA HIS A 20 -11.20 1.83 -15.93
C HIS A 20 -10.73 1.35 -14.56
N ALA A 21 -11.11 0.14 -14.13
CA ALA A 21 -10.65 -0.42 -12.87
C ALA A 21 -9.53 -1.42 -13.11
N ASN A 22 -8.38 -1.20 -12.48
CA ASN A 22 -7.20 -2.00 -12.73
C ASN A 22 -6.37 -2.20 -11.46
N GLN A 23 -6.08 -3.45 -11.15
CA GLN A 23 -5.16 -3.87 -10.09
C GLN A 23 -4.48 -5.16 -10.53
N TYR A 24 -3.24 -5.37 -10.09
CA TYR A 24 -2.58 -6.67 -10.20
C TYR A 24 -3.20 -7.71 -9.23
N VAL A 25 -2.67 -8.93 -9.23
CA VAL A 25 -3.10 -10.04 -8.35
C VAL A 25 -2.61 -9.84 -6.91
N ILE A 26 -3.15 -8.83 -6.24
CA ILE A 26 -2.77 -8.41 -4.89
C ILE A 26 -3.73 -8.94 -3.80
N THR A 27 -3.23 -9.05 -2.56
CA THR A 27 -4.03 -9.43 -1.38
C THR A 27 -4.17 -8.26 -0.38
N ASP A 28 -4.55 -8.54 0.86
CA ASP A 28 -4.49 -7.59 1.97
C ASP A 28 -3.23 -7.78 2.82
N GLY A 29 -2.89 -6.74 3.59
CA GLY A 29 -1.81 -6.82 4.58
C GLY A 29 -0.49 -6.17 4.20
N TYR A 30 -0.41 -5.49 3.04
CA TYR A 30 0.71 -4.61 2.70
C TYR A 30 0.92 -3.52 3.77
N LEU A 31 2.17 -3.04 3.90
CA LEU A 31 2.55 -2.03 4.91
C LEU A 31 2.45 -0.60 4.38
N ASP A 32 2.67 -0.45 3.09
CA ASP A 32 2.95 0.80 2.39
C ASP A 32 1.88 1.15 1.34
N ARG A 33 1.01 0.21 0.99
CA ARG A 33 -0.12 0.41 0.07
C ARG A 33 -1.43 -0.20 0.58
N GLN A 34 -2.53 0.20 -0.03
CA GLN A 34 -3.85 -0.36 0.26
C GLN A 34 -3.93 -1.81 -0.26
N GLY A 35 -4.52 -2.69 0.55
CA GLY A 35 -4.90 -4.02 0.10
C GLY A 35 -6.21 -4.01 -0.69
N MET A 36 -6.54 -5.14 -1.31
CA MET A 36 -7.74 -5.28 -2.13
C MET A 36 -9.04 -4.98 -1.36
N GLY A 37 -9.15 -5.36 -0.07
CA GLY A 37 -10.31 -5.08 0.77
C GLY A 37 -10.54 -3.58 0.99
N ASP A 38 -9.47 -2.80 1.10
CA ASP A 38 -9.54 -1.33 1.20
C ASP A 38 -9.90 -0.69 -0.15
N ILE A 39 -9.34 -1.18 -1.25
CA ILE A 39 -9.65 -0.71 -2.61
C ILE A 39 -11.14 -0.94 -2.93
N LEU A 40 -11.70 -2.09 -2.54
CA LEU A 40 -13.13 -2.38 -2.71
C LEU A 40 -14.05 -1.56 -1.80
N GLY A 41 -13.52 -1.03 -0.70
CA GLY A 41 -14.31 -0.33 0.32
C GLY A 41 -15.00 -1.25 1.33
N LEU A 42 -14.41 -2.41 1.61
CA LEU A 42 -14.92 -3.39 2.58
C LEU A 42 -14.40 -3.15 4.01
N GLY A 43 -13.26 -2.49 4.16
CA GLY A 43 -12.56 -2.28 5.44
C GLY A 43 -12.98 -1.04 6.25
N SER A 44 -13.79 -0.13 5.71
CA SER A 44 -14.09 1.16 6.36
C SER A 44 -15.42 1.16 7.13
N GLN A 45 -15.35 0.95 8.44
CA GLN A 45 -16.40 1.40 9.38
C GLN A 45 -16.07 2.84 9.80
N GLY A 46 -16.67 3.80 9.10
CA GLY A 46 -16.60 5.24 9.34
C GLY A 46 -17.78 5.92 8.62
N PRO A 47 -18.06 7.22 8.84
CA PRO A 47 -19.24 7.88 8.26
C PRO A 47 -19.23 7.97 6.72
N PHE A 48 -18.12 7.63 6.05
CA PHE A 48 -17.98 7.62 4.59
C PHE A 48 -17.27 6.35 4.15
N GLN A 49 -18.02 5.41 3.54
CA GLN A 49 -17.50 4.18 2.96
C GLN A 49 -17.00 4.48 1.54
N ARG A 50 -15.68 4.47 1.31
CA ARG A 50 -15.08 4.73 -0.02
C ARG A 50 -14.48 3.48 -0.64
N GLY A 51 -14.44 3.42 -1.98
CA GLY A 51 -13.93 2.27 -2.73
C GLY A 51 -14.72 1.98 -4.00
N LEU A 52 -14.27 0.96 -4.76
CA LEU A 52 -14.88 0.61 -6.04
C LEU A 52 -16.36 0.19 -5.88
N LEU A 53 -16.68 -0.63 -4.87
CA LEU A 53 -18.06 -1.10 -4.69
C LEU A 53 -19.02 0.01 -4.26
N PRO A 54 -18.69 0.91 -3.31
CA PRO A 54 -19.50 2.09 -3.04
C PRO A 54 -19.79 2.94 -4.29
N LEU A 55 -18.78 3.21 -5.13
CA LEU A 55 -18.98 3.99 -6.35
C LEU A 55 -19.93 3.29 -7.33
N LEU A 56 -19.72 1.99 -7.57
CA LEU A 56 -20.61 1.21 -8.44
C LEU A 56 -22.04 1.14 -7.87
N GLN A 57 -22.21 1.10 -6.55
CA GLN A 57 -23.52 1.13 -5.90
C GLN A 57 -24.22 2.47 -6.13
N MET A 58 -23.50 3.61 -6.14
CA MET A 58 -24.08 4.92 -6.47
C MET A 58 -24.73 4.94 -7.86
N HIS A 59 -24.11 4.33 -8.88
CA HIS A 59 -24.73 4.25 -10.21
C HIS A 59 -26.06 3.49 -10.21
N LEU A 60 -26.17 2.45 -9.38
CA LEU A 60 -27.43 1.72 -9.21
C LEU A 60 -28.48 2.57 -8.48
N ASP A 61 -28.07 3.28 -7.44
CA ASP A 61 -28.95 4.11 -6.60
C ASP A 61 -29.48 5.33 -7.36
N TYR A 62 -28.61 6.03 -8.10
CA TYR A 62 -28.94 7.20 -8.91
C TYR A 62 -29.48 6.86 -10.30
N ARG A 63 -29.49 5.57 -10.69
CA ARG A 63 -29.93 5.10 -12.02
C ARG A 63 -29.17 5.78 -13.19
N VAL A 64 -27.89 6.07 -12.99
CA VAL A 64 -27.04 6.67 -14.03
C VAL A 64 -26.25 5.57 -14.74
N PRO A 65 -26.38 5.40 -16.06
CA PRO A 65 -25.61 4.39 -16.78
C PRO A 65 -24.10 4.70 -16.78
N LEU A 66 -23.29 3.64 -16.80
CA LEU A 66 -21.85 3.70 -16.94
C LEU A 66 -21.32 2.61 -17.88
N ASN A 67 -20.11 2.82 -18.37
CA ASN A 67 -19.33 1.88 -19.17
C ASN A 67 -18.12 1.48 -18.31
N LEU A 68 -17.94 0.19 -18.03
CA LEU A 68 -16.93 -0.27 -17.07
C LEU A 68 -15.99 -1.25 -17.74
N HIS A 69 -14.70 -0.96 -17.66
CA HIS A 69 -13.64 -1.94 -17.84
C HIS A 69 -13.19 -2.45 -16.46
N LEU A 70 -13.06 -3.77 -16.34
CA LEU A 70 -12.43 -4.47 -15.21
C LEU A 70 -11.24 -5.24 -15.76
N SER A 71 -10.02 -4.94 -15.33
CA SER A 71 -8.85 -5.68 -15.80
C SER A 71 -8.94 -7.16 -15.42
N GLY A 72 -8.36 -8.01 -16.25
CA GLY A 72 -8.39 -9.45 -16.05
C GLY A 72 -7.71 -9.88 -14.76
N THR A 73 -6.58 -9.26 -14.42
CA THR A 73 -5.88 -9.51 -13.15
C THR A 73 -6.75 -9.15 -11.93
N LEU A 74 -7.44 -8.01 -11.97
CA LEU A 74 -8.40 -7.64 -10.92
C LEU A 74 -9.51 -8.68 -10.82
N MET A 75 -10.05 -9.17 -11.94
CA MET A 75 -11.09 -10.19 -11.92
C MET A 75 -10.66 -11.51 -11.26
N GLU A 76 -9.41 -11.94 -11.45
CA GLU A 76 -8.89 -13.13 -10.77
C GLU A 76 -8.77 -12.92 -9.27
N THR A 77 -8.23 -11.76 -8.85
CA THR A 77 -8.19 -11.34 -7.46
C THR A 77 -9.57 -11.38 -6.81
N LEU A 78 -10.58 -10.84 -7.51
CA LEU A 78 -11.98 -10.86 -7.03
C LEU A 78 -12.53 -12.27 -6.97
N ALA A 79 -12.29 -13.11 -7.96
CA ALA A 79 -12.79 -14.49 -7.97
C ALA A 79 -12.24 -15.31 -6.80
N TRP A 80 -11.01 -15.04 -6.38
CA TRP A 80 -10.40 -15.68 -5.23
C TRP A 80 -10.83 -15.03 -3.90
N HIS A 81 -10.47 -13.77 -3.68
CA HIS A 81 -10.62 -13.13 -2.36
C HIS A 81 -12.05 -12.62 -2.09
N TYR A 82 -12.75 -12.13 -3.10
CA TYR A 82 -14.01 -11.38 -2.95
C TYR A 82 -15.08 -11.74 -4.00
N PRO A 83 -15.43 -13.02 -4.20
CA PRO A 83 -16.29 -13.46 -5.31
C PRO A 83 -17.70 -12.86 -5.25
N GLU A 84 -18.16 -12.46 -4.07
CA GLU A 84 -19.43 -11.78 -3.86
C GLU A 84 -19.51 -10.41 -4.57
N SER A 85 -18.38 -9.75 -4.81
CA SER A 85 -18.29 -8.45 -5.50
C SER A 85 -18.94 -8.46 -6.89
N PHE A 86 -18.84 -9.58 -7.62
CA PHE A 86 -19.47 -9.77 -8.92
C PHE A 86 -21.00 -9.63 -8.89
N SER A 87 -21.62 -9.81 -7.73
CA SER A 87 -23.07 -9.67 -7.57
C SER A 87 -23.54 -8.24 -7.85
N LEU A 88 -22.79 -7.22 -7.43
CA LEU A 88 -23.12 -5.83 -7.70
C LEU A 88 -23.03 -5.51 -9.20
N ILE A 89 -21.94 -5.93 -9.84
CA ILE A 89 -21.73 -5.77 -11.28
C ILE A 89 -22.87 -6.43 -12.07
N LYS A 90 -23.25 -7.67 -11.71
CA LYS A 90 -24.40 -8.37 -12.33
C LYS A 90 -25.72 -7.63 -12.12
N ARG A 91 -25.95 -7.00 -10.96
CA ARG A 91 -27.16 -6.20 -10.71
C ARG A 91 -27.21 -4.97 -11.61
N LEU A 92 -26.10 -4.23 -11.76
CA LEU A 92 -26.02 -3.09 -12.69
C LEU A 92 -26.33 -3.51 -14.13
N ARG A 93 -25.80 -4.65 -14.59
CA ARG A 93 -26.08 -5.20 -15.94
C ARG A 93 -27.55 -5.55 -16.12
N ARG A 94 -28.15 -6.27 -15.16
CA ARG A 94 -29.59 -6.62 -15.21
C ARG A 94 -30.50 -5.39 -15.17
N ALA A 95 -30.06 -4.32 -14.51
CA ALA A 95 -30.77 -3.04 -14.48
C ALA A 95 -30.64 -2.25 -15.80
N GLY A 96 -29.84 -2.72 -16.77
CA GLY A 96 -29.59 -2.01 -18.03
C GLY A 96 -28.76 -0.73 -17.86
N LEU A 97 -28.00 -0.64 -16.77
CA LEU A 97 -27.19 0.54 -16.42
C LEU A 97 -25.70 0.34 -16.74
N LEU A 98 -25.27 -0.86 -17.11
CA LEU A 98 -23.86 -1.16 -17.32
C LEU A 98 -23.58 -1.83 -18.66
N GLU A 99 -22.68 -1.21 -19.42
CA GLU A 99 -21.98 -1.80 -20.57
C GLU A 99 -20.55 -2.18 -20.15
N LEU A 100 -20.12 -3.39 -20.51
CA LEU A 100 -18.74 -3.83 -20.27
C LEU A 100 -17.84 -3.37 -21.42
N VAL A 101 -16.71 -2.79 -21.06
CA VAL A 101 -15.63 -2.39 -21.97
C VAL A 101 -14.53 -3.45 -21.88
N GLY A 102 -14.04 -3.94 -23.01
CA GLY A 102 -12.94 -4.91 -23.05
C GLY A 102 -11.57 -4.22 -23.07
N SER A 103 -10.51 -4.98 -22.84
CA SER A 103 -9.11 -4.55 -22.90
C SER A 103 -8.17 -5.76 -23.02
N ALA A 104 -6.89 -5.57 -22.67
CA ALA A 104 -5.93 -6.64 -22.47
C ALA A 104 -5.96 -7.15 -21.01
N PHE A 105 -5.94 -8.47 -20.82
CA PHE A 105 -6.06 -9.12 -19.50
C PHE A 105 -5.15 -8.52 -18.42
N SER A 106 -3.86 -8.30 -18.69
CA SER A 106 -2.93 -7.70 -17.73
C SER A 106 -2.59 -6.24 -18.01
N GLN A 107 -3.28 -5.57 -18.94
CA GLN A 107 -2.94 -4.19 -19.32
C GLN A 107 -1.50 -4.04 -19.87
N ASN A 108 -1.03 -5.04 -20.63
CA ASN A 108 0.26 -4.93 -21.31
C ASN A 108 0.22 -3.81 -22.38
N ILE A 109 1.37 -3.17 -22.62
CA ILE A 109 1.46 -2.12 -23.65
C ILE A 109 1.51 -2.78 -25.04
N MET A 110 0.32 -2.96 -25.61
CA MET A 110 0.05 -3.86 -26.72
C MET A 110 0.94 -3.66 -27.97
N PRO A 111 1.31 -2.44 -28.41
CA PRO A 111 2.11 -2.23 -29.61
C PRO A 111 3.51 -2.88 -29.60
N PHE A 112 4.00 -3.34 -28.45
CA PHE A 112 5.31 -4.01 -28.35
C PHE A 112 5.23 -5.54 -28.37
N PHE A 113 4.02 -6.10 -28.42
CA PHE A 113 3.79 -7.55 -28.41
C PHE A 113 3.25 -8.04 -29.75
N SER A 114 3.43 -9.34 -30.00
CA SER A 114 2.95 -9.99 -31.22
C SER A 114 1.42 -10.00 -31.28
N GLU A 115 0.85 -10.11 -32.49
CA GLU A 115 -0.60 -10.27 -32.66
C GLU A 115 -1.14 -11.46 -31.86
N GLN A 116 -0.42 -12.60 -31.89
CA GLN A 116 -0.82 -13.80 -31.16
C GLN A 116 -0.83 -13.56 -29.64
N TYR A 117 0.17 -12.86 -29.10
CA TYR A 117 0.24 -12.53 -27.69
C TYR A 117 -0.93 -11.63 -27.26
N ASN A 118 -1.20 -10.58 -28.04
CA ASN A 118 -2.33 -9.67 -27.77
C ASN A 118 -3.69 -10.38 -27.92
N LEU A 119 -3.85 -11.30 -28.87
CA LEU A 119 -5.06 -12.13 -28.97
C LEU A 119 -5.25 -13.03 -27.73
N ARG A 120 -4.17 -13.57 -27.14
CA ARG A 120 -4.24 -14.33 -25.88
C ARG A 120 -4.67 -13.43 -24.72
N GLN A 121 -4.09 -12.23 -24.59
CA GLN A 121 -4.48 -11.23 -23.58
C GLN A 121 -5.96 -10.91 -23.63
N ILE A 122 -6.48 -10.55 -24.80
CA ILE A 122 -7.88 -10.15 -24.95
C ILE A 122 -8.83 -11.34 -24.72
N ASN A 123 -8.52 -12.51 -25.28
CA ASN A 123 -9.38 -13.69 -25.12
C ASN A 123 -9.41 -14.19 -23.68
N GLU A 124 -8.34 -14.01 -22.92
CA GLU A 124 -8.29 -14.36 -21.51
C GLU A 124 -9.24 -13.49 -20.67
N GLU A 125 -9.23 -12.18 -20.90
CA GLU A 125 -10.16 -11.25 -20.26
C GLU A 125 -11.62 -11.56 -20.65
N LEU A 126 -11.89 -11.72 -21.94
CA LEU A 126 -13.22 -12.07 -22.44
C LEU A 126 -13.72 -13.41 -21.86
N TRP A 127 -12.83 -14.37 -21.64
CA TRP A 127 -13.16 -15.62 -20.97
C TRP A 127 -13.59 -15.37 -19.52
N LEU A 128 -12.87 -14.53 -18.76
CA LEU A 128 -13.21 -14.16 -17.38
C LEU A 128 -14.56 -13.41 -17.32
N TYR A 129 -14.83 -12.53 -18.28
CA TYR A 129 -16.11 -11.82 -18.39
C TYR A 129 -17.27 -12.80 -18.55
N ARG A 130 -17.16 -13.75 -19.50
CA ARG A 130 -18.16 -14.80 -19.69
C ARG A 130 -18.31 -15.64 -18.42
N ARG A 131 -17.20 -16.06 -17.81
CA ARG A 131 -17.18 -16.98 -16.67
C ARG A 131 -17.82 -16.37 -15.43
N HIS A 132 -17.37 -15.18 -15.03
CA HIS A 132 -17.72 -14.59 -13.74
C HIS A 132 -18.90 -13.64 -13.81
N LEU A 133 -19.12 -12.97 -14.95
CA LEU A 133 -20.21 -12.02 -15.12
C LEU A 133 -21.39 -12.59 -15.91
N GLY A 134 -21.22 -13.72 -16.61
CA GLY A 134 -22.26 -14.35 -17.41
C GLY A 134 -22.74 -13.43 -18.54
N CYS A 135 -21.84 -12.67 -19.16
CA CYS A 135 -22.19 -11.77 -20.25
C CYS A 135 -22.20 -12.47 -21.61
N ASP A 136 -23.05 -11.97 -22.51
CA ASP A 136 -22.91 -12.20 -23.94
C ASP A 136 -21.71 -11.39 -24.42
N LEU A 137 -20.66 -12.09 -24.83
CA LEU A 137 -19.43 -11.45 -25.28
C LEU A 137 -19.62 -10.68 -26.58
N SER A 138 -20.60 -11.02 -27.42
CA SER A 138 -20.85 -10.28 -28.65
C SER A 138 -21.29 -8.84 -28.39
N ALA A 139 -21.76 -8.53 -27.18
CA ALA A 139 -22.12 -7.18 -26.75
C ALA A 139 -20.93 -6.34 -26.24
N VAL A 140 -19.74 -6.93 -26.06
CA VAL A 140 -18.53 -6.21 -25.62
C VAL A 140 -17.84 -5.64 -26.86
N LYS A 141 -18.21 -4.42 -27.26
CA LYS A 141 -17.79 -3.80 -28.52
C LYS A 141 -16.89 -2.58 -28.40
N THR A 142 -16.71 -2.07 -27.19
CA THR A 142 -15.77 -0.97 -26.90
C THR A 142 -14.51 -1.51 -26.24
N PHE A 143 -13.36 -1.00 -26.68
CA PHE A 143 -12.04 -1.39 -26.17
C PHE A 143 -11.34 -0.22 -25.47
N TRP A 144 -10.93 -0.44 -24.23
CA TRP A 144 -9.99 0.41 -23.51
C TRP A 144 -8.57 0.02 -23.90
N VAL A 145 -7.84 0.92 -24.56
CA VAL A 145 -6.43 0.67 -24.92
C VAL A 145 -5.56 0.92 -23.67
N PRO A 146 -4.76 -0.05 -23.19
CA PRO A 146 -3.88 0.13 -22.04
C PRO A 146 -2.99 1.37 -22.22
N GLU A 147 -3.03 2.27 -21.23
CA GLU A 147 -2.34 3.57 -21.27
C GLU A 147 -2.62 4.42 -22.50
N ARG A 148 -3.69 4.12 -23.24
CA ARG A 148 -4.06 4.73 -24.52
C ARG A 148 -2.91 4.75 -25.52
N VAL A 149 -1.92 3.85 -25.41
CA VAL A 149 -0.78 3.75 -26.34
C VAL A 149 -1.28 3.11 -27.63
N TRP A 150 -1.47 3.94 -28.64
CA TRP A 150 -2.08 3.59 -29.90
C TRP A 150 -1.08 3.47 -31.04
N ASP A 151 -1.29 2.45 -31.89
CA ASP A 151 -0.67 2.32 -33.20
C ASP A 151 -1.66 1.60 -34.13
N THR A 152 -2.22 2.34 -35.10
CA THR A 152 -3.25 1.83 -36.01
C THR A 152 -2.80 0.57 -36.76
N GLU A 153 -1.57 0.56 -37.28
CA GLU A 153 -1.07 -0.56 -38.09
C GLU A 153 -0.93 -1.82 -37.25
N LYS A 154 -0.49 -1.69 -36.00
CA LYS A 154 -0.28 -2.81 -35.09
C LYS A 154 -1.56 -3.33 -34.45
N LEU A 155 -2.49 -2.44 -34.07
CA LEU A 155 -3.63 -2.81 -33.23
C LEU A 155 -4.92 -3.04 -34.01
N ALA A 156 -5.12 -2.40 -35.17
CA ALA A 156 -6.40 -2.52 -35.90
C ALA A 156 -6.70 -3.98 -36.32
N GLY A 157 -5.68 -4.71 -36.78
CA GLY A 157 -5.81 -6.13 -37.14
C GLY A 157 -6.19 -7.02 -35.95
N VAL A 158 -5.52 -6.80 -34.81
CA VAL A 158 -5.77 -7.53 -33.56
C VAL A 158 -7.21 -7.28 -33.08
N LEU A 159 -7.62 -6.02 -32.97
CA LEU A 159 -8.90 -5.64 -32.38
C LEU A 159 -10.11 -5.97 -33.27
N ARG A 160 -9.91 -6.12 -34.58
CA ARG A 160 -10.94 -6.57 -35.55
C ARG A 160 -10.87 -8.05 -35.89
N SER A 161 -10.02 -8.81 -35.21
CA SER A 161 -9.84 -10.24 -35.50
C SER A 161 -11.08 -11.07 -35.16
N ASP A 162 -11.47 -11.97 -36.06
CA ASP A 162 -12.57 -12.93 -35.88
C ASP A 162 -12.21 -14.10 -34.93
N ARG A 163 -10.92 -14.21 -34.61
CA ARG A 163 -10.33 -15.10 -33.60
C ARG A 163 -10.62 -14.63 -32.17
N LEU A 164 -11.07 -13.39 -31.99
CA LEU A 164 -11.53 -12.91 -30.68
C LEU A 164 -12.88 -13.55 -30.31
N LEU A 165 -13.05 -13.86 -29.02
CA LEU A 165 -14.26 -14.49 -28.49
C LEU A 165 -15.53 -13.62 -28.66
N ASN A 166 -15.37 -12.30 -28.78
CA ASN A 166 -16.45 -11.33 -29.04
C ASN A 166 -16.66 -11.00 -30.53
N LYS A 167 -15.89 -11.63 -31.44
CA LYS A 167 -15.88 -11.35 -32.89
C LYS A 167 -15.44 -9.92 -33.23
N GLY A 168 -14.49 -9.38 -32.48
CA GLY A 168 -13.88 -8.07 -32.73
C GLY A 168 -14.63 -6.90 -32.09
N TYR A 169 -13.91 -5.81 -31.87
CA TYR A 169 -14.39 -4.55 -31.29
C TYR A 169 -14.78 -3.56 -32.38
N ASP A 170 -15.80 -2.73 -32.14
CA ASP A 170 -16.24 -1.69 -33.06
C ASP A 170 -15.68 -0.31 -32.67
N PHE A 171 -15.44 -0.08 -31.37
CA PHE A 171 -14.99 1.19 -30.83
C PHE A 171 -13.69 1.05 -30.04
N VAL A 172 -12.81 2.06 -30.14
CA VAL A 172 -11.63 2.23 -29.28
C VAL A 172 -11.70 3.58 -28.57
N LEU A 173 -11.35 3.58 -27.28
CA LEU A 173 -11.28 4.79 -26.47
C LEU A 173 -9.84 5.32 -26.47
N LEU A 174 -9.64 6.54 -26.97
CA LEU A 174 -8.34 7.19 -27.12
C LEU A 174 -8.44 8.66 -26.69
N ASP A 175 -7.36 9.28 -26.23
CA ASP A 175 -7.39 10.68 -25.78
C ASP A 175 -7.64 11.67 -26.94
N ASP A 176 -8.41 12.73 -26.66
CA ASP A 176 -8.83 13.78 -27.59
C ASP A 176 -7.73 14.34 -28.50
N ARG A 177 -6.54 14.57 -27.95
CA ARG A 177 -5.34 15.03 -28.66
C ARG A 177 -4.98 14.17 -29.88
N LEU A 178 -5.33 12.88 -29.92
CA LEU A 178 -5.00 11.97 -31.03
C LEU A 178 -5.82 12.24 -32.29
N VAL A 179 -6.91 13.02 -32.16
CA VAL A 179 -7.67 13.56 -33.30
C VAL A 179 -6.78 14.51 -34.13
N TYR A 180 -5.76 15.10 -33.52
CA TYR A 180 -4.86 16.04 -34.16
C TYR A 180 -3.53 15.37 -34.50
N PRO A 181 -3.02 15.54 -35.73
CA PRO A 181 -1.74 14.96 -36.13
C PRO A 181 -0.57 15.63 -35.40
N ALA A 182 0.37 14.80 -34.95
CA ALA A 182 1.70 15.22 -34.52
C ALA A 182 2.67 15.27 -35.71
N GLY A 183 2.48 14.43 -36.73
CA GLY A 183 3.46 14.24 -37.81
C GLY A 183 4.79 13.67 -37.29
N ASP A 184 5.88 13.92 -38.04
CA ASP A 184 7.21 13.44 -37.65
C ASP A 184 7.81 14.18 -36.44
N ASN A 185 7.34 15.40 -36.17
CA ASN A 185 7.81 16.21 -35.06
C ASN A 185 6.63 16.89 -34.37
N TYR A 186 6.51 16.65 -33.06
CA TYR A 186 5.47 17.27 -32.24
C TYR A 186 5.57 18.79 -32.19
N TRP A 187 6.79 19.35 -32.13
CA TRP A 187 6.95 20.80 -32.04
C TRP A 187 6.52 21.47 -33.34
N GLY A 188 5.57 22.40 -33.27
CA GLY A 188 4.91 23.04 -34.39
C GLY A 188 3.72 22.26 -34.97
N SER A 189 3.36 21.12 -34.38
CA SER A 189 2.27 20.27 -34.88
C SER A 189 0.87 20.77 -34.46
N ALA A 190 -0.16 20.26 -35.14
CA ALA A 190 -1.54 20.52 -34.72
C ALA A 190 -1.82 19.95 -33.32
N ARG A 191 -1.22 18.80 -32.99
CA ARG A 191 -1.32 18.19 -31.66
C ARG A 191 -0.75 19.07 -30.55
N GLU A 192 0.42 19.67 -30.76
CA GLU A 192 1.00 20.61 -29.79
C GLU A 192 0.11 21.83 -29.58
N ARG A 193 -0.40 22.44 -30.67
CA ARG A 193 -1.32 23.58 -30.53
C ARG A 193 -2.56 23.21 -29.72
N PHE A 194 -3.17 22.05 -30.01
CA PHE A 194 -4.28 21.54 -29.21
C PHE A 194 -3.88 21.35 -27.74
N ASP A 195 -2.66 20.86 -27.50
CA ASP A 195 -2.18 20.60 -26.15
C ASP A 195 -1.89 21.84 -25.31
N CYS A 196 -1.39 22.89 -25.95
CA CYS A 196 -1.00 24.14 -25.32
C CYS A 196 -2.17 25.12 -25.21
N GLU A 197 -2.93 25.29 -26.29
CA GLU A 197 -4.01 26.28 -26.39
C GLU A 197 -5.34 25.75 -25.84
N ARG A 198 -5.54 24.43 -25.86
CA ARG A 198 -6.77 23.75 -25.41
C ARG A 198 -8.06 24.39 -25.97
N PRO A 199 -8.15 24.55 -27.31
CA PRO A 199 -9.33 25.16 -27.90
C PRO A 199 -10.55 24.24 -27.73
N LEU A 200 -11.72 24.84 -27.49
CA LEU A 200 -13.00 24.11 -27.56
C LEU A 200 -13.33 23.87 -29.03
N GLU A 201 -12.96 22.69 -29.54
CA GLU A 201 -13.20 22.27 -30.92
C GLU A 201 -14.07 21.02 -30.96
N VAL A 202 -15.14 21.06 -31.77
CA VAL A 202 -16.17 20.01 -31.73
C VAL A 202 -15.62 18.66 -32.19
N ASP A 203 -14.62 18.69 -33.07
CA ASP A 203 -13.89 17.52 -33.57
C ASP A 203 -13.31 16.64 -32.46
N ALA A 204 -12.90 17.24 -31.34
CA ALA A 204 -12.38 16.55 -30.16
C ALA A 204 -13.48 15.82 -29.34
N PHE A 205 -14.74 15.89 -29.77
CA PHE A 205 -15.91 15.24 -29.14
C PHE A 205 -16.73 14.42 -30.15
N MET A 206 -16.16 14.16 -31.33
CA MET A 206 -16.80 13.43 -32.42
C MET A 206 -16.28 12.00 -32.54
N PRO A 207 -17.14 11.02 -32.88
CA PRO A 207 -16.70 9.67 -33.27
C PRO A 207 -16.04 9.67 -34.66
N TRP A 208 -14.85 9.10 -34.79
CA TRP A 208 -14.10 9.07 -36.05
C TRP A 208 -13.82 7.65 -36.53
N GLU A 209 -14.22 7.28 -37.75
CA GLU A 209 -13.75 6.04 -38.37
C GLU A 209 -12.25 6.18 -38.68
N ILE A 210 -11.44 5.27 -38.14
CA ILE A 210 -9.98 5.34 -38.25
C ILE A 210 -9.55 4.89 -39.66
N VAL A 211 -8.83 5.74 -40.38
CA VAL A 211 -8.19 5.37 -41.66
C VAL A 211 -7.21 4.22 -41.42
N GLY A 212 -7.34 3.13 -42.17
CA GLY A 212 -6.56 1.89 -41.94
C GLY A 212 -7.03 1.05 -40.74
N GLY A 213 -8.00 1.55 -39.96
CA GLY A 213 -8.52 0.91 -38.74
C GLY A 213 -9.46 -0.28 -38.97
N ARG A 214 -9.66 -0.74 -40.22
CA ARG A 214 -10.54 -1.88 -40.57
C ARG A 214 -11.98 -1.75 -40.02
N GLY A 215 -12.51 -0.53 -40.06
CA GLY A 215 -13.85 -0.18 -39.57
C GLY A 215 -13.93 0.13 -38.08
N LEU A 216 -12.80 0.22 -37.37
CA LEU A 216 -12.76 0.74 -35.99
C LEU A 216 -13.11 2.22 -35.95
N VAL A 217 -13.85 2.59 -34.91
CA VAL A 217 -14.23 3.97 -34.60
C VAL A 217 -13.52 4.42 -33.34
N MET A 218 -12.79 5.53 -33.41
CA MET A 218 -12.19 6.21 -32.28
C MET A 218 -13.24 7.08 -31.57
N LEU A 219 -13.34 6.91 -30.26
CA LEU A 219 -14.13 7.74 -29.36
C LEU A 219 -13.16 8.60 -28.51
N PRO A 220 -13.13 9.93 -28.70
CA PRO A 220 -12.17 10.79 -28.00
C PRO A 220 -12.54 10.97 -26.53
N ILE A 221 -11.66 10.54 -25.62
CA ILE A 221 -11.72 10.85 -24.19
C ILE A 221 -11.31 12.31 -24.01
N SER A 222 -12.20 13.12 -23.43
CA SER A 222 -11.92 14.52 -23.17
C SER A 222 -11.01 14.68 -21.95
N LYS A 223 -9.85 15.30 -22.15
CA LYS A 223 -8.94 15.69 -21.07
C LYS A 223 -9.65 16.61 -20.07
N ASP A 224 -10.39 17.61 -20.55
CA ASP A 224 -11.07 18.56 -19.67
C ASP A 224 -12.05 17.84 -18.71
N LEU A 225 -12.80 16.86 -19.22
CA LEU A 225 -13.69 16.06 -18.36
C LEU A 225 -12.90 15.20 -17.36
N ARG A 226 -11.77 14.59 -17.75
CA ARG A 226 -10.88 13.87 -16.81
C ARG A 226 -10.43 14.78 -15.67
N TYR A 227 -10.07 16.02 -15.93
CA TYR A 227 -9.58 16.95 -14.90
C TYR A 227 -10.70 17.57 -14.06
N LEU A 228 -11.90 17.72 -14.62
CA LEU A 228 -13.05 18.34 -13.94
C LEU A 228 -13.90 17.35 -13.13
N ILE A 229 -13.79 16.05 -13.40
CA ILE A 229 -14.56 14.99 -12.74
C ILE A 229 -13.59 14.09 -11.96
N PRO A 230 -13.77 13.90 -10.63
CA PRO A 230 -14.79 14.50 -9.79
C PRO A 230 -14.52 15.98 -9.43
N PRO A 231 -15.57 16.84 -9.35
CA PRO A 231 -15.42 18.28 -9.20
C PRO A 231 -14.92 18.68 -7.81
N ILE A 232 -13.84 19.47 -7.76
CA ILE A 232 -13.21 19.93 -6.51
C ILE A 232 -14.08 20.99 -5.83
N GLY A 233 -14.68 21.90 -6.61
CA GLY A 233 -15.48 23.02 -6.11
C GLY A 233 -16.44 23.60 -7.15
N PRO A 234 -17.10 24.73 -6.84
CA PRO A 234 -18.08 25.38 -7.71
C PRO A 234 -17.53 25.73 -9.10
N GLU A 235 -16.27 26.16 -9.20
CA GLU A 235 -15.63 26.49 -10.48
C GLU A 235 -15.56 25.29 -11.43
N SER A 236 -15.34 24.07 -10.91
CA SER A 236 -15.37 22.86 -11.73
C SER A 236 -16.75 22.64 -12.35
N PHE A 237 -17.83 22.88 -11.58
CA PHE A 237 -19.20 22.80 -12.09
C PHE A 237 -19.51 23.89 -13.11
N HIS A 238 -19.02 25.13 -12.91
CA HIS A 238 -19.17 26.20 -13.89
C HIS A 238 -18.51 25.82 -15.21
N ARG A 239 -17.26 25.35 -15.18
CA ARG A 239 -16.53 24.92 -16.38
C ARG A 239 -17.19 23.74 -17.08
N LEU A 240 -17.66 22.73 -16.34
CA LEU A 240 -18.45 21.62 -16.90
C LEU A 240 -19.71 22.13 -17.60
N THR A 241 -20.41 23.08 -16.96
CA THR A 241 -21.63 23.68 -17.51
C THR A 241 -21.34 24.48 -18.77
N GLU A 242 -20.23 25.22 -18.83
CA GLU A 242 -19.80 25.97 -20.02
C GLU A 242 -19.51 25.02 -21.19
N ILE A 243 -18.68 23.98 -20.97
CA ILE A 243 -18.32 23.00 -21.98
C ILE A 243 -19.57 22.30 -22.51
N PHE A 244 -20.44 21.80 -21.62
CA PHE A 244 -21.62 21.07 -22.04
C PHE A 244 -22.67 21.97 -22.72
N ASN A 245 -22.85 23.21 -22.29
CA ASN A 245 -23.74 24.15 -22.99
C ASN A 245 -23.21 24.48 -24.38
N TRP A 246 -21.89 24.66 -24.50
CA TRP A 246 -21.25 24.89 -25.79
C TRP A 246 -21.44 23.67 -26.71
N LEU A 247 -21.19 22.45 -26.23
CA LEU A 247 -21.42 21.23 -27.00
C LEU A 247 -22.90 21.08 -27.43
N ALA A 248 -23.86 21.31 -26.52
CA ALA A 248 -25.29 21.26 -26.85
C ALA A 248 -25.70 22.36 -27.86
N SER A 249 -25.01 23.51 -27.86
CA SER A 249 -25.28 24.60 -28.80
C SER A 249 -24.91 24.27 -30.25
N THR A 250 -24.02 23.29 -30.46
CA THR A 250 -23.67 22.82 -31.83
C THR A 250 -24.86 22.21 -32.55
N GLY A 251 -25.82 21.61 -31.81
CA GLY A 251 -26.98 20.92 -32.37
C GLY A 251 -26.65 19.68 -33.20
N ASP A 252 -25.40 19.21 -33.17
CA ASP A 252 -24.97 18.03 -33.90
C ASP A 252 -25.16 16.78 -33.04
N GLU A 253 -26.12 15.93 -33.44
CA GLU A 253 -26.47 14.71 -32.71
C GLU A 253 -25.32 13.71 -32.63
N ARG A 254 -24.29 13.83 -33.48
CA ARG A 254 -23.10 12.97 -33.48
C ARG A 254 -22.15 13.25 -32.33
N VAL A 255 -22.28 14.39 -31.66
CA VAL A 255 -21.43 14.77 -30.53
C VAL A 255 -21.64 13.81 -29.36
N LEU A 256 -20.54 13.27 -28.84
CA LEU A 256 -20.50 12.47 -27.63
C LEU A 256 -19.42 13.00 -26.70
N ALA A 257 -19.83 13.57 -25.56
CA ALA A 257 -18.90 13.88 -24.49
C ALA A 257 -18.45 12.57 -23.83
N VAL A 258 -17.16 12.27 -23.82
CA VAL A 258 -16.62 11.05 -23.17
C VAL A 258 -15.74 11.45 -21.99
N TYR A 259 -16.20 11.09 -20.78
CA TYR A 259 -15.34 10.98 -19.62
C TYR A 259 -14.80 9.55 -19.57
N GLY A 260 -13.48 9.39 -19.51
CA GLY A 260 -12.83 8.09 -19.38
C GLY A 260 -11.61 8.23 -18.50
N ASP A 261 -11.63 7.60 -17.32
CA ASP A 261 -10.53 7.72 -16.35
C ASP A 261 -10.52 6.50 -15.42
N ASP A 262 -9.48 6.41 -14.58
CA ASP A 262 -9.31 5.35 -13.60
C ASP A 262 -10.48 5.34 -12.60
N LEU A 263 -11.06 4.17 -12.35
CA LEU A 263 -12.15 4.01 -11.38
C LEU A 263 -11.63 4.33 -9.97
N GLU A 264 -10.39 3.97 -9.67
CA GLU A 264 -9.68 4.21 -8.42
C GLU A 264 -9.69 5.71 -8.06
N LYS A 265 -9.52 6.58 -9.07
CA LYS A 265 -9.56 8.03 -8.90
C LYS A 265 -10.92 8.49 -8.42
N ALA A 266 -12.00 8.13 -9.10
CA ALA A 266 -13.34 8.53 -8.69
C ALA A 266 -13.76 7.86 -7.36
N ALA A 267 -13.26 6.66 -7.09
CA ALA A 267 -13.52 5.92 -5.86
C ALA A 267 -12.72 6.41 -4.64
N GLY A 268 -11.69 7.24 -4.83
CA GLY A 268 -10.84 7.76 -3.75
C GLY A 268 -9.95 6.70 -3.10
N VAL A 269 -9.41 5.78 -3.90
CA VAL A 269 -8.52 4.69 -3.49
C VAL A 269 -7.28 4.64 -4.40
N GLY A 270 -6.32 3.75 -4.14
CA GLY A 270 -5.12 3.60 -4.98
C GLY A 270 -4.16 4.80 -4.90
N GLY A 271 -4.15 5.53 -3.78
CA GLY A 271 -3.34 6.74 -3.60
C GLY A 271 -4.04 8.05 -4.03
N TRP A 272 -5.25 7.98 -4.59
CA TRP A 272 -6.06 9.15 -4.92
C TRP A 272 -6.71 9.80 -3.68
N ASP A 273 -7.13 11.06 -3.82
CA ASP A 273 -7.76 11.82 -2.74
C ASP A 273 -9.02 11.11 -2.24
N CYS A 274 -9.05 10.80 -0.94
CA CYS A 274 -10.12 10.08 -0.29
C CYS A 274 -11.50 10.78 -0.35
N LEU A 275 -11.54 12.09 -0.65
CA LEU A 275 -12.78 12.87 -0.84
C LEU A 275 -13.36 12.74 -2.25
N HIS A 276 -12.66 12.10 -3.19
CA HIS A 276 -13.12 11.98 -4.57
C HIS A 276 -14.47 11.28 -4.70
N LEU A 277 -14.76 10.27 -3.87
CA LEU A 277 -16.04 9.58 -3.93
C LEU A 277 -17.22 10.51 -3.61
N GLU A 278 -17.10 11.34 -2.57
CA GLU A 278 -18.13 12.32 -2.20
C GLU A 278 -18.31 13.38 -3.29
N ARG A 279 -17.20 13.86 -3.87
CA ARG A 279 -17.23 14.78 -5.01
C ARG A 279 -17.89 14.14 -6.24
N TYR A 280 -17.63 12.85 -6.49
CA TYR A 280 -18.26 12.11 -7.56
C TYR A 280 -19.77 11.94 -7.34
N GLU A 281 -20.20 11.67 -6.11
CA GLU A 281 -21.63 11.64 -5.76
C GLU A 281 -22.32 12.98 -6.04
N ARG A 282 -21.68 14.10 -5.67
CA ARG A 282 -22.18 15.45 -5.98
C ARG A 282 -22.31 15.67 -7.49
N PHE A 283 -21.37 15.15 -8.28
CA PHE A 283 -21.45 15.19 -9.73
C PHE A 283 -22.64 14.38 -10.28
N LEU A 284 -22.88 13.17 -9.78
CA LEU A 284 -24.06 12.37 -10.18
C LEU A 284 -25.38 13.09 -9.85
N ARG A 285 -25.48 13.70 -8.66
CA ARG A 285 -26.65 14.51 -8.28
C ARG A 285 -26.86 15.70 -9.21
N TRP A 286 -25.78 16.42 -9.51
CA TRP A 286 -25.81 17.54 -10.46
C TRP A 286 -26.22 17.11 -11.87
N LEU A 287 -25.80 15.93 -12.34
CA LEU A 287 -26.27 15.37 -13.62
C LEU A 287 -27.78 15.12 -13.62
N LEU A 288 -28.34 14.61 -12.51
CA LEU A 288 -29.78 14.37 -12.39
C LEU A 288 -30.61 15.66 -12.41
N ASP A 289 -30.04 16.76 -11.90
CA ASP A 289 -30.65 18.09 -11.97
C ASP A 289 -30.57 18.68 -13.39
N ASN A 290 -29.59 18.27 -14.20
CA ASN A 290 -29.35 18.74 -15.56
C ASN A 290 -29.79 17.71 -16.62
N ARG A 291 -31.09 17.39 -16.66
CA ARG A 291 -31.68 16.34 -17.53
C ARG A 291 -31.48 16.50 -19.04
N TRP A 292 -31.00 17.65 -19.50
CA TRP A 292 -30.64 17.86 -20.91
C TRP A 292 -29.31 17.17 -21.27
N ILE A 293 -28.49 16.82 -20.28
CA ILE A 293 -27.33 15.93 -20.41
C ILE A 293 -27.83 14.50 -20.19
N LYS A 294 -27.65 13.63 -21.17
CA LYS A 294 -28.07 12.24 -21.16
C LYS A 294 -26.85 11.32 -21.02
N PRO A 295 -26.62 10.72 -19.85
CA PRO A 295 -25.65 9.66 -19.72
C PRO A 295 -26.03 8.46 -20.60
N VAL A 296 -25.09 7.88 -21.33
CA VAL A 296 -25.36 6.80 -22.29
C VAL A 296 -24.41 5.60 -22.14
N LEU A 297 -24.92 4.44 -22.59
CA LEU A 297 -24.13 3.26 -22.90
C LEU A 297 -23.67 3.38 -24.37
N ILE A 298 -22.37 3.21 -24.62
CA ILE A 298 -21.72 3.53 -25.90
C ILE A 298 -22.36 2.76 -27.06
N SER A 299 -22.47 1.44 -26.95
CA SER A 299 -23.00 0.61 -28.04
C SER A 299 -24.46 0.92 -28.34
N ARG A 300 -25.26 1.25 -27.31
CA ARG A 300 -26.66 1.64 -27.49
C ARG A 300 -26.80 3.01 -28.14
N TRP A 301 -25.94 3.95 -27.78
CA TRP A 301 -25.90 5.26 -28.43
C TRP A 301 -25.52 5.10 -29.90
N ALA A 302 -24.47 4.34 -30.21
CA ALA A 302 -23.97 4.19 -31.57
C ALA A 302 -24.95 3.53 -32.56
N GLN A 303 -25.96 2.78 -32.09
CA GLN A 303 -27.00 2.20 -32.96
C GLN A 303 -27.83 3.25 -33.72
N ASN A 304 -27.94 4.46 -33.18
CA ASN A 304 -28.80 5.52 -33.73
C ASN A 304 -28.01 6.77 -34.17
N HIS A 305 -26.68 6.74 -34.09
CA HIS A 305 -25.84 7.90 -34.37
C HIS A 305 -24.75 7.54 -35.38
N ALA A 306 -24.55 8.40 -36.38
CA ALA A 306 -23.52 8.23 -37.38
C ALA A 306 -22.15 8.67 -36.87
N VAL A 307 -21.08 8.09 -37.44
CA VAL A 307 -19.72 8.62 -37.26
C VAL A 307 -19.59 9.99 -37.94
N ALA A 308 -18.71 10.85 -37.45
CA ALA A 308 -18.51 12.20 -38.01
C ALA A 308 -17.86 12.17 -39.40
N GLY A 309 -17.00 11.17 -39.63
CA GLY A 309 -16.31 10.95 -40.88
C GLY A 309 -15.13 10.01 -40.68
N ARG A 310 -14.19 10.05 -41.63
CA ARG A 310 -12.93 9.32 -41.56
C ARG A 310 -11.79 10.24 -41.16
N ARG A 311 -10.92 9.77 -40.27
CA ARG A 311 -9.73 10.52 -39.83
C ARG A 311 -8.54 9.59 -39.63
N GLU A 312 -7.37 10.09 -39.97
CA GLU A 312 -6.11 9.42 -39.65
C GLU A 312 -5.80 9.63 -38.16
N ILE A 313 -5.60 8.53 -37.44
CA ILE A 313 -5.21 8.55 -36.03
C ILE A 313 -3.80 8.00 -35.94
N GLU A 314 -2.85 8.92 -35.75
CA GLU A 314 -1.42 8.61 -35.64
C GLU A 314 -1.09 7.92 -34.32
N ARG A 315 0.15 7.43 -34.20
CA ARG A 315 0.70 6.92 -32.93
C ARG A 315 0.60 7.99 -31.84
N GLY A 316 0.22 7.58 -30.64
CA GLY A 316 -0.02 8.52 -29.55
C GLY A 316 -0.45 7.85 -28.26
N THR A 317 -0.37 8.62 -27.18
CA THR A 317 -0.96 8.34 -25.87
C THR A 317 -1.45 9.66 -25.27
N PHE A 318 -1.98 9.65 -24.05
CA PHE A 318 -2.40 10.85 -23.34
C PHE A 318 -1.23 11.80 -23.06
N TYR A 319 -1.56 13.08 -22.89
CA TYR A 319 -0.57 14.17 -22.79
C TYR A 319 0.44 13.93 -21.67
N GLU A 320 -0.04 13.53 -20.49
CA GLU A 320 0.77 13.38 -19.30
C GLU A 320 1.86 12.30 -19.54
N LEU A 321 1.48 11.12 -20.05
CA LEU A 321 2.42 10.05 -20.36
C LEU A 321 3.40 10.43 -21.47
N ALA A 322 2.89 10.96 -22.60
CA ALA A 322 3.73 11.32 -23.73
C ALA A 322 4.75 12.42 -23.40
N ARG A 323 4.35 13.42 -22.61
CA ARG A 323 5.09 14.67 -22.45
C ARG A 323 5.59 14.92 -21.04
N MET A 324 4.69 14.95 -20.06
CA MET A 324 5.08 15.25 -18.67
C MET A 324 5.98 14.15 -18.11
N TRP A 325 5.68 12.92 -18.47
CA TRP A 325 6.37 11.73 -18.00
C TRP A 325 7.37 11.17 -19.02
N LYS A 326 7.55 11.85 -20.16
CA LYS A 326 8.60 11.60 -21.14
C LYS A 326 8.62 10.18 -21.74
N ALA A 327 7.48 9.47 -21.78
CA ALA A 327 7.38 8.18 -22.49
C ALA A 327 7.45 8.33 -24.02
N GLY A 328 7.13 9.52 -24.54
CA GLY A 328 6.99 9.78 -25.97
C GLY A 328 5.62 9.38 -26.52
N GLU A 329 5.29 9.83 -27.73
CA GLU A 329 3.98 9.55 -28.36
C GLU A 329 3.75 8.06 -28.57
N ASP A 330 4.80 7.29 -28.86
CA ASP A 330 4.73 5.86 -29.10
C ASP A 330 5.26 5.01 -27.93
N TYR A 331 5.43 5.62 -26.75
CA TYR A 331 5.88 4.97 -25.51
C TYR A 331 7.32 4.39 -25.54
N ARG A 332 8.06 4.57 -26.64
CA ARG A 332 9.43 4.04 -26.76
C ARG A 332 10.41 4.64 -25.77
N GLY A 333 10.19 5.87 -25.31
CA GLY A 333 11.02 6.51 -24.30
C GLY A 333 11.12 5.70 -23.01
N TRP A 334 10.11 4.88 -22.70
CA TRP A 334 10.13 3.96 -21.58
C TRP A 334 10.40 2.53 -21.99
N TYR A 335 9.69 2.05 -23.02
CA TYR A 335 9.85 0.66 -23.43
C TYR A 335 11.29 0.38 -23.86
N GLU A 336 11.96 1.30 -24.55
CA GLU A 336 13.34 1.13 -25.02
C GLU A 336 14.38 1.69 -24.02
N ASP A 337 13.96 2.17 -22.84
CA ASP A 337 14.85 2.64 -21.78
C ASP A 337 15.90 1.56 -21.47
N PRO A 338 17.21 1.92 -21.40
CA PRO A 338 18.27 1.01 -20.99
C PRO A 338 18.00 0.27 -19.67
N ASN A 339 17.36 0.91 -18.69
CA ASN A 339 16.99 0.31 -17.41
C ASN A 339 15.97 -0.82 -17.55
N CYS A 340 15.23 -0.87 -18.66
CA CYS A 340 14.27 -1.92 -18.94
C CYS A 340 14.88 -3.08 -19.76
N PHE A 341 16.14 -2.98 -20.20
CA PHE A 341 16.72 -3.93 -21.17
C PHE A 341 16.67 -5.38 -20.68
N GLU A 342 17.17 -5.67 -19.48
CA GLU A 342 17.21 -7.04 -18.93
C GLU A 342 15.79 -7.60 -18.74
N HIS A 343 14.89 -6.77 -18.19
CA HIS A 343 13.48 -7.12 -17.99
C HIS A 343 12.74 -7.45 -19.29
N ARG A 344 13.02 -6.70 -20.38
CA ARG A 344 12.51 -7.06 -21.71
C ARG A 344 13.07 -8.40 -22.20
N GLN A 345 14.36 -8.67 -21.96
CA GLN A 345 14.96 -9.95 -22.34
C GLN A 345 14.32 -11.12 -21.58
N TYR A 346 13.93 -10.95 -20.32
CA TYR A 346 13.22 -12.00 -19.58
C TYR A 346 11.89 -12.35 -20.25
N LEU A 347 11.07 -11.36 -20.60
CA LEU A 347 9.80 -11.60 -21.31
C LEU A 347 10.00 -12.28 -22.66
N ILE A 348 10.96 -11.81 -23.47
CA ILE A 348 11.26 -12.36 -24.80
C ILE A 348 11.72 -13.82 -24.69
N LYS A 349 12.67 -14.11 -23.78
CA LYS A 349 13.18 -15.46 -23.56
C LYS A 349 12.08 -16.40 -23.03
N ALA A 350 11.22 -15.92 -22.13
CA ALA A 350 10.09 -16.68 -21.61
C ALA A 350 9.12 -17.07 -22.72
N GLU A 351 8.75 -16.11 -23.59
CA GLU A 351 7.89 -16.37 -24.75
C GLU A 351 8.51 -17.41 -25.70
N GLN A 352 9.79 -17.23 -26.06
CA GLN A 352 10.52 -18.16 -26.92
C GLN A 352 10.57 -19.57 -26.33
N THR A 353 10.84 -19.68 -25.03
CA THR A 353 10.92 -20.97 -24.34
C THR A 353 9.59 -21.74 -24.39
N LEU A 354 8.47 -21.04 -24.22
CA LEU A 354 7.14 -21.64 -24.34
C LEU A 354 6.83 -22.08 -25.78
N ILE A 355 7.16 -21.24 -26.78
CA ILE A 355 7.00 -21.59 -28.20
C ILE A 355 7.82 -22.82 -28.58
N GLU A 356 9.07 -22.91 -28.13
CA GLU A 356 9.93 -24.07 -28.38
C GLU A 356 9.40 -25.33 -27.70
N ALA A 357 8.92 -25.21 -26.46
CA ALA A 357 8.31 -26.32 -25.75
C ALA A 357 7.04 -26.82 -26.48
N GLU A 358 6.19 -25.91 -26.96
CA GLU A 358 5.03 -26.24 -27.80
C GLU A 358 5.44 -26.98 -29.09
N ARG A 359 6.44 -26.47 -29.81
CA ARG A 359 6.98 -27.12 -31.02
C ARG A 359 7.58 -28.50 -30.75
N SER A 360 8.14 -28.72 -29.56
CA SER A 360 8.69 -30.01 -29.16
C SER A 360 7.63 -31.04 -28.72
N GLY A 361 6.35 -30.67 -28.75
CA GLY A 361 5.25 -31.52 -28.32
C GLY A 361 5.19 -31.70 -26.80
N ALA A 362 5.54 -30.68 -26.01
CA ALA A 362 5.38 -30.70 -24.56
C ALA A 362 3.90 -30.71 -24.13
N ASP A 363 3.62 -30.99 -22.84
CA ASP A 363 2.25 -31.07 -22.32
C ASP A 363 1.46 -29.76 -22.52
N ALA A 364 0.35 -29.84 -23.24
CA ALA A 364 -0.49 -28.70 -23.56
C ALA A 364 -1.11 -28.02 -22.32
N GLY A 365 -1.42 -28.79 -21.27
CA GLY A 365 -2.01 -28.26 -20.04
C GLY A 365 -1.04 -27.33 -19.29
N LEU A 366 0.21 -27.77 -19.12
CA LEU A 366 1.27 -26.95 -18.52
C LEU A 366 1.69 -25.80 -19.43
N LEU A 367 1.68 -25.97 -20.76
CA LEU A 367 1.96 -24.85 -21.67
C LEU A 367 0.90 -23.76 -21.59
N GLU A 368 -0.39 -24.10 -21.52
CA GLU A 368 -1.45 -23.11 -21.31
C GLU A 368 -1.31 -22.38 -19.96
N PHE A 369 -0.83 -23.08 -18.93
CA PHE A 369 -0.46 -22.44 -17.67
C PHE A 369 0.77 -21.51 -17.81
N GLY A 370 1.81 -21.94 -18.52
CA GLY A 370 2.99 -21.12 -18.78
C GLY A 370 2.65 -19.84 -19.54
N TRP A 371 1.83 -19.95 -20.59
CA TRP A 371 1.31 -18.80 -21.31
C TRP A 371 0.52 -17.87 -20.39
N LYS A 372 -0.37 -18.42 -19.56
CA LYS A 372 -1.14 -17.64 -18.61
C LYS A 372 -0.26 -16.85 -17.64
N HIS A 373 0.76 -17.50 -17.07
CA HIS A 373 1.72 -16.83 -16.20
C HIS A 373 2.49 -15.73 -16.94
N LEU A 374 2.94 -15.98 -18.16
CA LEU A 374 3.61 -14.96 -18.97
C LEU A 374 2.72 -13.74 -19.24
N LEU A 375 1.39 -13.92 -19.37
CA LEU A 375 0.46 -12.79 -19.47
C LEU A 375 0.48 -11.94 -18.20
N HIS A 376 0.52 -12.56 -17.00
CA HIS A 376 0.64 -11.82 -15.74
C HIS A 376 1.93 -11.00 -15.66
N CYS A 377 3.06 -11.55 -16.13
CA CYS A 377 4.37 -10.90 -16.04
C CYS A 377 4.52 -9.65 -16.94
N SER A 378 3.63 -9.46 -17.91
CA SER A 378 3.63 -8.26 -18.77
C SER A 378 2.73 -7.14 -18.27
N TYR A 379 2.21 -7.24 -17.04
CA TYR A 379 1.34 -6.25 -16.43
C TYR A 379 1.94 -4.84 -16.48
N GLU A 380 1.19 -3.89 -17.05
CA GLU A 380 1.61 -2.48 -17.24
C GLU A 380 3.08 -2.36 -17.72
N THR A 381 3.34 -2.94 -18.89
CA THR A 381 4.70 -3.17 -19.42
C THR A 381 5.59 -1.92 -19.35
N SER A 382 6.78 -2.08 -18.75
CA SER A 382 7.81 -1.05 -18.67
C SER A 382 7.35 0.25 -18.00
N TRP A 383 6.43 0.18 -17.04
CA TRP A 383 6.02 1.35 -16.27
C TRP A 383 7.16 1.92 -15.43
N HIS A 384 7.31 3.24 -15.36
CA HIS A 384 8.36 3.89 -14.57
C HIS A 384 7.83 4.44 -13.25
N HIS A 385 8.69 4.45 -12.23
CA HIS A 385 8.39 5.14 -10.98
C HIS A 385 8.65 6.64 -11.13
N PHE A 386 7.71 7.45 -10.63
CA PHE A 386 7.84 8.89 -10.56
C PHE A 386 7.89 9.34 -9.12
N GLN A 387 9.04 9.86 -8.69
CA GLN A 387 9.01 10.81 -7.58
C GLN A 387 8.52 12.14 -8.14
N VAL A 388 7.24 12.45 -7.90
CA VAL A 388 6.55 13.69 -8.31
C VAL A 388 7.25 14.97 -7.81
N ASP A 389 8.27 14.79 -6.96
CA ASP A 389 8.91 15.81 -6.18
C ASP A 389 10.11 16.49 -6.88
N ARG A 390 10.65 15.91 -7.98
CA ARG A 390 11.72 16.50 -8.83
C ARG A 390 11.61 16.00 -10.28
N LEU A 391 11.37 16.89 -11.24
CA LEU A 391 11.30 16.59 -12.69
C LEU A 391 12.64 16.13 -13.32
N ASP A 392 13.72 16.20 -12.54
CA ASP A 392 15.10 15.93 -12.94
C ASP A 392 15.68 14.65 -12.33
N ASP A 393 14.94 13.95 -11.45
CA ASP A 393 15.40 12.64 -10.95
C ASP A 393 15.36 11.60 -12.09
N PRO A 394 16.37 10.73 -12.20
CA PRO A 394 16.41 9.72 -13.24
C PRO A 394 15.18 8.80 -13.10
N MET A 395 14.43 8.67 -14.20
CA MET A 395 13.32 7.73 -14.26
C MET A 395 13.88 6.31 -14.26
N TYR A 396 13.32 5.45 -13.40
CA TYR A 396 13.67 4.03 -13.35
C TYR A 396 12.41 3.18 -13.48
N LEU A 397 12.59 1.96 -14.02
CA LEU A 397 11.55 0.95 -14.08
C LEU A 397 10.92 0.79 -12.68
N ALA A 398 9.60 0.82 -12.60
CA ALA A 398 8.90 0.68 -11.33
C ALA A 398 9.27 -0.65 -10.66
N PRO A 399 9.55 -0.69 -9.35
CA PRO A 399 10.04 -1.92 -8.72
C PRO A 399 9.07 -3.10 -8.81
N TRP A 400 7.76 -2.85 -8.83
CA TRP A 400 6.77 -3.91 -9.06
C TRP A 400 6.84 -4.42 -10.52
N ALA A 401 7.10 -3.57 -11.50
CA ALA A 401 7.23 -3.99 -12.91
C ALA A 401 8.51 -4.79 -13.10
N ALA A 402 9.60 -4.38 -12.44
CA ALA A 402 10.86 -5.11 -12.37
C ALA A 402 10.66 -6.51 -11.78
N ALA A 403 9.97 -6.60 -10.63
CA ALA A 403 9.61 -7.87 -10.00
C ALA A 403 8.84 -8.78 -10.97
N LEU A 404 7.71 -8.32 -11.52
CA LEU A 404 6.86 -9.13 -12.38
C LEU A 404 7.56 -9.65 -13.64
N THR A 405 8.37 -8.80 -14.28
CA THR A 405 9.13 -9.19 -15.47
C THR A 405 10.30 -10.11 -15.15
N SER A 406 10.95 -9.96 -13.99
CA SER A 406 11.96 -10.91 -13.49
C SER A 406 11.35 -12.31 -13.33
N HIS A 407 10.16 -12.40 -12.73
CA HIS A 407 9.44 -13.67 -12.50
C HIS A 407 8.94 -14.34 -13.78
N ALA A 408 8.98 -13.68 -14.95
CA ALA A 408 8.70 -14.33 -16.23
C ALA A 408 9.61 -15.56 -16.47
N ARG A 409 10.79 -15.59 -15.84
CA ARG A 409 11.73 -16.72 -15.84
C ARG A 409 11.15 -18.01 -15.26
N SER A 410 10.13 -17.96 -14.40
CA SER A 410 9.40 -19.17 -13.97
C SER A 410 8.75 -19.93 -15.15
N CYS A 411 8.57 -19.30 -16.32
CA CYS A 411 8.18 -20.00 -17.56
C CYS A 411 9.20 -21.05 -17.99
N PHE A 412 10.49 -20.91 -17.67
CA PHE A 412 11.52 -21.90 -17.97
C PHE A 412 11.26 -23.20 -17.20
N ILE A 413 10.95 -23.07 -15.91
CA ILE A 413 10.57 -24.19 -15.03
C ILE A 413 9.31 -24.87 -15.57
N ILE A 414 8.28 -24.11 -15.89
CA ILE A 414 7.01 -24.65 -16.41
C ILE A 414 7.25 -25.39 -17.74
N ALA A 415 8.05 -24.82 -18.65
CA ALA A 415 8.38 -25.45 -19.92
C ALA A 415 9.19 -26.76 -19.73
N MET A 416 10.10 -26.80 -18.76
CA MET A 416 10.84 -28.01 -18.42
C MET A 416 9.94 -29.10 -17.85
N ALA A 417 9.04 -28.76 -16.92
CA ALA A 417 8.04 -29.70 -16.41
C ALA A 417 7.11 -30.21 -17.53
N ALA A 418 6.71 -29.32 -18.46
CA ALA A 418 5.89 -29.68 -19.62
C ALA A 418 6.60 -30.64 -20.58
N ARG A 419 7.90 -30.41 -20.83
CA ARG A 419 8.73 -31.33 -21.65
C ARG A 419 8.93 -32.66 -20.94
N TRP A 420 9.19 -32.64 -19.64
CA TRP A 420 9.38 -33.84 -18.83
C TRP A 420 8.12 -34.72 -18.84
N PHE A 421 6.92 -34.14 -18.77
CA PHE A 421 5.66 -34.88 -18.86
C PHE A 421 5.65 -35.85 -20.07
N ASN A 422 6.13 -35.47 -21.25
CA ASN A 422 6.15 -36.39 -22.41
C ASN A 422 7.44 -37.21 -22.56
N ARG A 423 8.44 -36.99 -21.69
CA ARG A 423 9.77 -37.64 -21.74
C ARG A 423 10.10 -38.49 -20.51
N ARG A 424 9.14 -38.69 -19.62
CA ARG A 424 9.20 -39.63 -18.49
C ARG A 424 9.78 -40.97 -18.91
N ASP A 425 10.70 -41.49 -18.12
CA ASP A 425 11.53 -42.66 -18.46
C ASP A 425 11.40 -43.82 -17.47
N GLY A 426 10.53 -43.72 -16.46
CA GLY A 426 10.34 -44.77 -15.46
C GLY A 426 11.42 -44.79 -14.37
N ALA A 427 12.23 -43.75 -14.24
CA ALA A 427 13.21 -43.59 -13.17
C ALA A 427 12.93 -42.34 -12.30
N ALA A 428 13.48 -42.35 -11.08
CA ALA A 428 13.56 -41.17 -10.23
C ALA A 428 14.92 -40.48 -10.44
N HIS A 429 14.87 -39.15 -10.51
CA HIS A 429 16.02 -38.29 -10.78
C HIS A 429 16.15 -37.19 -9.73
N ALA A 430 17.39 -36.84 -9.39
CA ALA A 430 17.78 -35.69 -8.56
C ALA A 430 19.01 -35.01 -9.17
N GLU A 431 18.92 -33.72 -9.48
CA GLU A 431 20.03 -32.95 -10.03
C GLU A 431 20.02 -31.50 -9.52
N MET A 432 21.21 -30.90 -9.45
CA MET A 432 21.38 -29.46 -9.23
C MET A 432 21.49 -28.78 -10.59
N ILE A 433 20.67 -27.76 -10.83
CA ILE A 433 20.66 -27.01 -12.08
C ILE A 433 20.07 -25.61 -11.86
N ASP A 434 20.70 -24.59 -12.42
CA ASP A 434 20.12 -23.25 -12.56
C ASP A 434 18.97 -23.31 -13.58
N ILE A 435 17.78 -23.58 -13.07
CA ILE A 435 16.61 -23.92 -13.89
C ILE A 435 15.88 -22.67 -14.39
N ASP A 436 16.01 -21.56 -13.67
CA ASP A 436 15.36 -20.29 -13.99
C ASP A 436 16.32 -19.21 -14.52
N GLY A 437 17.62 -19.50 -14.57
CA GLY A 437 18.63 -18.64 -15.18
C GLY A 437 18.95 -17.41 -14.31
N ASP A 438 18.86 -17.53 -12.99
CA ASP A 438 19.21 -16.48 -12.03
C ASP A 438 20.65 -16.56 -11.51
N GLY A 439 21.37 -17.64 -11.88
CA GLY A 439 22.76 -17.88 -11.51
C GLY A 439 22.94 -18.70 -10.23
N ASP A 440 21.86 -19.02 -9.51
CA ASP A 440 21.85 -20.02 -8.44
C ASP A 440 21.34 -21.36 -8.96
N GLU A 441 21.84 -22.47 -8.41
CA GLU A 441 21.32 -23.80 -8.77
C GLU A 441 20.16 -24.20 -7.85
N GLU A 442 19.04 -24.59 -8.45
CA GLU A 442 17.94 -25.28 -7.77
C GLU A 442 18.17 -26.79 -7.73
N LEU A 443 17.59 -27.43 -6.72
CA LEU A 443 17.47 -28.88 -6.67
C LEU A 443 16.20 -29.32 -7.40
N VAL A 444 16.35 -30.06 -8.49
CA VAL A 444 15.24 -30.62 -9.26
C VAL A 444 15.09 -32.10 -8.94
N LEU A 445 13.88 -32.50 -8.53
CA LEU A 445 13.48 -33.88 -8.30
C LEU A 445 12.36 -34.25 -9.27
N LYS A 446 12.51 -35.34 -10.02
CA LYS A 446 11.50 -35.72 -11.02
C LYS A 446 11.40 -37.22 -11.20
N ASN A 447 10.19 -37.71 -11.50
CA ASN A 447 9.90 -39.10 -11.85
C ASN A 447 8.66 -39.14 -12.77
N ASP A 448 8.01 -40.31 -12.90
CA ASP A 448 6.84 -40.45 -13.75
C ASP A 448 5.58 -39.70 -13.25
N HIS A 449 5.54 -39.32 -11.99
CA HIS A 449 4.37 -38.73 -11.35
C HIS A 449 4.56 -37.28 -10.92
N LEU A 450 5.79 -36.85 -10.67
CA LEU A 450 6.13 -35.57 -10.06
C LEU A 450 7.26 -34.88 -10.83
N PHE A 451 7.19 -33.54 -10.87
CA PHE A 451 8.33 -32.67 -11.11
C PHE A 451 8.36 -31.65 -9.97
N ALA A 452 9.45 -31.58 -9.23
CA ALA A 452 9.59 -30.82 -8.00
C ALA A 452 10.87 -30.00 -8.04
N VAL A 453 10.80 -28.77 -7.53
CA VAL A 453 11.93 -27.85 -7.52
C VAL A 453 12.06 -27.26 -6.12
N LEU A 454 13.23 -27.41 -5.53
CA LEU A 454 13.57 -26.86 -4.23
C LEU A 454 14.63 -25.76 -4.39
N SER A 455 14.54 -24.70 -3.59
CA SER A 455 15.54 -23.63 -3.56
C SER A 455 16.43 -23.77 -2.32
N PRO A 456 17.67 -24.27 -2.44
CA PRO A 456 18.61 -24.35 -1.31
C PRO A 456 18.99 -22.97 -0.78
N ARG A 457 19.07 -21.96 -1.67
CA ARG A 457 19.34 -20.58 -1.30
C ARG A 457 18.26 -19.98 -0.40
N TRP A 458 16.99 -20.31 -0.65
CA TRP A 458 15.83 -19.72 0.04
C TRP A 458 15.08 -20.74 0.89
N GLY A 459 15.64 -21.08 2.06
CA GLY A 459 15.02 -21.91 3.10
C GLY A 459 15.04 -23.42 2.81
N GLY A 460 15.69 -23.86 1.74
CA GLY A 460 15.63 -25.27 1.30
C GLY A 460 14.19 -25.71 1.05
N ARG A 461 13.35 -24.80 0.56
CA ARG A 461 11.89 -24.96 0.43
C ARG A 461 11.54 -25.59 -0.91
N LEU A 462 10.50 -26.40 -0.94
CA LEU A 462 9.86 -26.89 -2.17
C LEU A 462 9.00 -25.77 -2.76
N THR A 463 9.53 -25.05 -3.75
CA THR A 463 8.87 -23.88 -4.34
C THR A 463 7.88 -24.26 -5.44
N TYR A 464 8.14 -25.36 -6.15
CA TYR A 464 7.25 -25.90 -7.18
C TYR A 464 7.03 -27.39 -7.01
N LEU A 465 5.77 -27.84 -7.11
CA LEU A 465 5.41 -29.24 -7.30
C LEU A 465 4.39 -29.36 -8.42
N PHE A 466 4.72 -30.12 -9.44
CA PHE A 466 3.84 -30.44 -10.55
C PHE A 466 3.33 -31.88 -10.42
N ASP A 467 2.00 -32.04 -10.48
CA ASP A 467 1.30 -33.32 -10.60
C ASP A 467 1.28 -33.74 -12.08
N LEU A 468 1.94 -34.86 -12.39
CA LEU A 468 2.03 -35.43 -13.73
C LEU A 468 1.18 -36.71 -13.89
N THR A 469 0.38 -37.07 -12.88
CA THR A 469 -0.39 -38.33 -12.84
C THR A 469 -1.63 -38.32 -13.75
N GLY A 470 -2.14 -37.13 -14.06
CA GLY A 470 -3.35 -36.96 -14.88
C GLY A 470 -3.07 -37.00 -16.39
N ARG A 471 -4.12 -36.73 -17.18
CA ARG A 471 -4.02 -36.59 -18.65
C ARG A 471 -3.20 -35.36 -19.11
N SER A 472 -2.96 -34.43 -18.20
CA SER A 472 -2.16 -33.23 -18.39
C SER A 472 -1.50 -32.87 -17.07
N GLY A 473 -0.38 -32.18 -17.12
CA GLY A 473 0.33 -31.72 -15.92
C GLY A 473 -0.41 -30.57 -15.23
N ARG A 474 -0.20 -30.42 -13.92
CA ARG A 474 -0.79 -29.34 -13.10
C ARG A 474 0.18 -28.88 -12.02
N LEU A 475 0.31 -27.57 -11.80
CA LEU A 475 0.98 -27.06 -10.61
C LEU A 475 0.08 -27.26 -9.38
N VAL A 476 0.65 -27.77 -8.29
CA VAL A 476 -0.06 -28.07 -7.03
C VAL A 476 0.60 -27.52 -5.77
N ILE A 477 1.86 -27.11 -5.84
CA ILE A 477 2.55 -26.28 -4.85
C ILE A 477 3.26 -25.17 -5.62
N GLY A 478 3.09 -23.94 -5.17
CA GLY A 478 3.58 -22.73 -5.84
C GLY A 478 2.42 -21.80 -6.21
N ASN A 479 2.65 -20.50 -6.14
CA ASN A 479 1.63 -19.48 -6.41
C ASN A 479 2.26 -18.25 -7.08
N LEU A 480 2.92 -18.54 -8.20
CA LEU A 480 3.90 -17.69 -8.88
C LEU A 480 3.33 -16.46 -9.63
N SER A 481 2.02 -16.39 -9.82
CA SER A 481 1.36 -15.20 -10.41
C SER A 481 0.70 -14.28 -9.37
N ASP A 482 0.73 -14.66 -8.09
CA ASP A 482 0.35 -13.72 -7.04
C ASP A 482 1.44 -12.64 -6.92
N ASP A 483 1.06 -11.48 -6.41
CA ASP A 483 1.97 -10.36 -6.22
C ASP A 483 3.19 -10.70 -5.35
N TRP A 484 4.36 -10.41 -5.92
CA TRP A 484 5.70 -10.55 -5.33
C TRP A 484 6.14 -9.30 -4.57
N ASN A 485 5.22 -8.38 -4.32
CA ASN A 485 5.49 -7.03 -3.85
C ASN A 485 6.53 -6.34 -4.76
N LEU A 486 7.74 -6.11 -4.25
CA LEU A 486 8.84 -5.47 -4.98
C LEU A 486 10.04 -6.44 -5.15
N GLN A 487 9.83 -7.75 -4.97
CA GLN A 487 10.90 -8.75 -4.97
C GLN A 487 11.16 -9.31 -6.37
N GLU A 488 12.36 -9.05 -6.89
CA GLU A 488 12.83 -9.60 -8.16
C GLU A 488 13.45 -10.99 -8.02
N GLU A 489 13.88 -11.38 -6.81
CA GLU A 489 14.52 -12.67 -6.60
C GLU A 489 13.49 -13.79 -6.70
N LEU A 490 13.71 -14.71 -7.64
CA LEU A 490 12.90 -15.91 -7.76
C LEU A 490 13.03 -16.74 -6.49
N ASN A 491 11.97 -17.48 -6.18
CA ASN A 491 11.97 -18.46 -5.09
C ASN A 491 12.17 -17.87 -3.68
N ARG A 492 12.33 -16.55 -3.52
CA ARG A 492 12.48 -15.90 -2.21
C ARG A 492 11.14 -15.84 -1.48
N TYR A 493 11.17 -16.00 -0.15
CA TYR A 493 9.97 -15.88 0.67
C TYR A 493 9.56 -14.41 0.78
N MET A 494 8.26 -14.12 0.69
CA MET A 494 7.74 -12.77 0.86
C MET A 494 7.22 -12.61 2.29
N ASP A 495 7.80 -11.68 3.05
CA ASP A 495 7.47 -11.51 4.48
C ASP A 495 6.21 -10.69 4.71
N CYS A 496 5.87 -9.73 3.83
CA CYS A 496 4.75 -8.82 4.05
C CYS A 496 4.02 -8.37 2.77
N PRO A 497 2.71 -8.68 2.64
CA PRO A 497 2.03 -9.77 3.35
C PRO A 497 2.79 -11.08 3.13
N ARG A 498 2.64 -12.04 4.04
CA ARG A 498 3.34 -13.31 3.89
C ARG A 498 2.90 -13.99 2.59
N ASN A 499 3.82 -14.33 1.69
CA ASN A 499 3.47 -14.94 0.41
C ASN A 499 4.62 -15.81 -0.15
N HIS A 500 4.32 -16.56 -1.20
CA HIS A 500 5.24 -17.49 -1.87
C HIS A 500 5.94 -18.50 -0.93
N PRO A 501 5.25 -19.10 0.07
CA PRO A 501 5.85 -20.03 1.02
C PRO A 501 6.34 -21.34 0.39
N GLY A 502 5.72 -21.82 -0.68
CA GLY A 502 5.93 -23.19 -1.16
C GLY A 502 5.57 -24.21 -0.08
N ALA A 503 6.37 -25.27 0.04
CA ALA A 503 6.27 -26.24 1.12
C ALA A 503 7.63 -26.50 1.76
N LEU A 504 7.60 -27.13 2.94
CA LEU A 504 8.79 -27.32 3.77
C LEU A 504 9.40 -25.95 4.16
N ALA A 505 8.53 -24.97 4.43
CA ALA A 505 8.92 -23.64 4.90
C ALA A 505 9.03 -23.66 6.42
N GLU A 506 10.23 -23.90 6.95
CA GLU A 506 10.44 -23.91 8.40
C GLU A 506 10.22 -22.52 8.98
N VAL A 507 9.34 -22.44 9.97
CA VAL A 507 8.90 -21.19 10.57
C VAL A 507 10.07 -20.50 11.26
N GLY A 508 10.37 -19.26 10.85
CA GLY A 508 11.49 -18.47 11.34
C GLY A 508 12.83 -18.75 10.66
N HIS A 509 12.83 -19.63 9.65
CA HIS A 509 14.00 -20.08 8.89
C HIS A 509 13.75 -20.03 7.36
N GLU A 510 12.75 -19.26 6.92
CA GLU A 510 12.26 -19.23 5.54
C GLU A 510 13.31 -18.72 4.53
N HIS A 511 14.33 -18.00 5.03
CA HIS A 511 15.42 -17.40 4.25
C HIS A 511 16.78 -18.09 4.47
N ASP A 512 16.83 -19.18 5.25
CA ASP A 512 18.09 -19.85 5.58
C ASP A 512 18.70 -20.55 4.35
N GLN A 513 20.02 -20.53 4.24
CA GLN A 513 20.74 -21.28 3.20
C GLN A 513 20.94 -22.76 3.57
N TYR A 514 20.82 -23.62 2.56
CA TYR A 514 21.01 -25.06 2.67
C TYR A 514 22.08 -25.56 1.69
N GLN A 515 22.88 -26.52 2.16
CA GLN A 515 23.81 -27.29 1.34
C GLN A 515 23.17 -28.62 0.93
N VAL A 516 23.22 -28.94 -0.37
CA VAL A 516 22.66 -30.18 -0.91
C VAL A 516 23.76 -31.25 -1.03
N THR A 517 23.42 -32.50 -0.71
CA THR A 517 24.24 -33.67 -1.00
C THR A 517 23.36 -34.76 -1.62
N ILE A 518 23.65 -35.13 -2.87
CA ILE A 518 22.94 -36.19 -3.60
C ILE A 518 23.70 -37.51 -3.39
N PHE A 519 23.05 -38.51 -2.79
CA PHE A 519 23.64 -39.83 -2.55
C PHE A 519 23.33 -40.80 -3.69
N ASN A 520 22.10 -40.73 -4.22
CA ASN A 520 21.69 -41.43 -5.43
C ASN A 520 20.88 -40.47 -6.30
N GLY A 521 21.40 -40.15 -7.48
CA GLY A 521 20.83 -39.14 -8.38
C GLY A 521 19.90 -39.69 -9.46
N GLU A 522 19.97 -40.99 -9.76
CA GLU A 522 19.16 -41.62 -10.82
C GLU A 522 18.89 -43.10 -10.49
N GLY A 523 17.70 -43.59 -10.83
CA GLY A 523 17.36 -45.01 -10.79
C GLY A 523 15.98 -45.30 -10.21
N GLN A 524 15.84 -46.38 -9.44
CA GLN A 524 14.54 -46.75 -8.83
C GLN A 524 14.16 -45.87 -7.64
N GLU A 525 15.14 -45.22 -7.01
CA GLU A 525 14.94 -44.28 -5.92
C GLU A 525 16.05 -43.23 -5.93
N ALA A 526 15.69 -41.94 -5.93
CA ALA A 526 16.61 -40.83 -5.73
C ALA A 526 16.65 -40.46 -4.23
N CYS A 527 17.86 -40.28 -3.69
CA CYS A 527 18.11 -40.06 -2.26
C CYS A 527 19.11 -38.91 -2.07
N LEU A 528 18.76 -37.95 -1.22
CA LEU A 528 19.60 -36.76 -0.96
C LEU A 528 19.38 -36.20 0.45
N SER A 529 20.25 -35.26 0.87
CA SER A 529 20.09 -34.47 2.10
C SER A 529 20.26 -32.98 1.80
N LEU A 530 19.42 -32.14 2.42
CA LEU A 530 19.61 -30.70 2.54
C LEU A 530 19.99 -30.38 3.98
N ARG A 531 21.19 -29.85 4.19
CA ARG A 531 21.69 -29.45 5.50
C ARG A 531 21.68 -27.93 5.64
N ASN A 532 21.04 -27.41 6.70
CA ASN A 532 21.02 -25.98 6.98
C ASN A 532 22.45 -25.51 7.34
N VAL A 533 22.94 -24.51 6.62
CA VAL A 533 24.29 -23.94 6.79
C VAL A 533 24.26 -22.45 7.12
N GLN A 534 23.09 -21.87 7.40
CA GLN A 534 22.92 -20.44 7.65
C GLN A 534 23.65 -20.01 8.94
N PRO A 535 24.67 -19.13 8.86
CA PRO A 535 25.36 -18.64 10.05
C PRO A 535 24.40 -17.95 11.02
N GLY A 536 24.47 -18.35 12.30
CA GLY A 536 23.64 -17.77 13.37
C GLY A 536 22.21 -18.30 13.45
N SER A 537 21.78 -19.17 12.52
CA SER A 537 20.46 -19.81 12.60
C SER A 537 20.39 -20.80 13.76
N SER A 538 19.26 -20.83 14.49
CA SER A 538 18.99 -21.88 15.48
C SER A 538 18.73 -23.25 14.84
N LEU A 539 18.49 -23.31 13.54
CA LEU A 539 18.35 -24.54 12.76
C LEU A 539 19.70 -25.00 12.14
N TYR A 540 20.79 -24.29 12.38
CA TYR A 540 22.12 -24.63 11.84
C TYR A 540 22.48 -26.10 12.08
N GLY A 541 22.88 -26.79 11.01
CA GLY A 541 23.21 -28.20 11.00
C GLY A 541 22.02 -29.16 11.01
N GLY A 542 20.78 -28.66 11.04
CA GLY A 542 19.57 -29.47 10.85
C GLY A 542 19.48 -29.98 9.42
N GLU A 543 18.90 -31.17 9.23
CA GLU A 543 18.86 -31.84 7.92
C GLU A 543 17.45 -32.23 7.49
N LYS A 544 17.20 -32.15 6.17
CA LYS A 544 16.05 -32.73 5.48
C LYS A 544 16.57 -33.85 4.57
N GLN A 545 16.35 -35.10 4.93
CA GLN A 545 16.68 -36.24 4.07
C GLN A 545 15.49 -36.56 3.18
N ILE A 546 15.69 -36.44 1.87
CA ILE A 546 14.61 -36.56 0.87
C ILE A 546 14.78 -37.85 0.08
N ARG A 547 13.67 -38.57 -0.11
CA ARG A 547 13.57 -39.75 -0.99
C ARG A 547 12.42 -39.59 -1.98
N LEU A 548 12.68 -40.00 -3.23
CA LEU A 548 11.70 -40.09 -4.31
C LEU A 548 11.87 -41.41 -5.05
N SER A 549 10.88 -42.29 -5.00
CA SER A 549 10.88 -43.53 -5.78
C SER A 549 10.35 -43.30 -7.19
N ALA A 550 10.77 -44.11 -8.16
CA ALA A 550 10.42 -43.94 -9.58
C ALA A 550 8.90 -43.93 -9.86
N ASP A 551 8.13 -44.70 -9.09
CA ASP A 551 6.67 -44.86 -9.20
C ASP A 551 5.89 -44.16 -8.08
N ALA A 552 6.54 -43.30 -7.27
CA ALA A 552 5.89 -42.62 -6.17
C ALA A 552 5.21 -41.31 -6.61
N GLY A 553 3.92 -41.16 -6.28
CA GLY A 553 3.21 -39.88 -6.35
C GLY A 553 3.46 -38.94 -5.14
N HIS A 554 4.53 -39.16 -4.37
CA HIS A 554 4.87 -38.36 -3.20
C HIS A 554 6.38 -38.31 -2.96
N ILE A 555 6.82 -37.28 -2.25
CA ILE A 555 8.17 -37.09 -1.74
C ILE A 555 8.14 -37.42 -0.25
N THR A 556 9.08 -38.24 0.23
CA THR A 556 9.27 -38.51 1.67
C THR A 556 10.41 -37.65 2.20
N VAL A 557 10.16 -36.90 3.27
CA VAL A 557 11.13 -36.02 3.93
C VAL A 557 11.32 -36.50 5.37
N SER A 558 12.54 -36.88 5.72
CA SER A 558 12.93 -37.25 7.09
C SER A 558 13.75 -36.10 7.69
N TYR A 559 13.22 -35.44 8.70
CA TYR A 559 13.88 -34.33 9.40
C TYR A 559 14.83 -34.85 10.48
N ILE A 560 16.00 -34.22 10.61
CA ILE A 560 16.93 -34.37 11.73
C ILE A 560 17.11 -32.99 12.36
N VAL A 561 16.53 -32.80 13.54
CA VAL A 561 16.49 -31.51 14.25
C VAL A 561 17.71 -31.36 15.17
N PRO A 562 18.42 -30.22 15.14
CA PRO A 562 19.56 -29.96 16.03
C PRO A 562 19.20 -30.10 17.52
N GLN A 563 20.20 -30.43 18.36
CA GLN A 563 19.97 -30.63 19.79
C GLN A 563 19.40 -29.38 20.49
N GLY A 564 19.83 -28.18 20.08
CA GLY A 564 19.40 -26.90 20.68
C GLY A 564 17.95 -26.48 20.39
N LEU A 565 17.27 -27.11 19.43
CA LEU A 565 15.90 -26.73 19.04
C LEU A 565 14.88 -27.71 19.61
N TRP A 566 13.99 -27.24 20.49
CA TRP A 566 13.05 -28.11 21.21
C TRP A 566 11.83 -28.55 20.37
N GLN A 567 11.43 -27.74 19.39
CA GLN A 567 10.38 -28.05 18.41
C GLN A 567 10.76 -27.47 17.04
N LEU A 568 10.21 -28.05 15.98
CA LEU A 568 10.28 -27.48 14.63
C LEU A 568 8.86 -27.39 14.05
N SER A 569 8.49 -26.20 13.58
CA SER A 569 7.29 -26.01 12.77
C SER A 569 7.66 -25.81 11.31
N THR A 570 6.88 -26.39 10.41
CA THR A 570 7.00 -26.17 8.97
C THR A 570 5.64 -25.92 8.35
N GLU A 571 5.57 -24.96 7.43
CA GLU A 571 4.36 -24.64 6.68
C GLU A 571 4.40 -25.28 5.28
N VAL A 572 3.22 -25.71 4.82
CA VAL A 572 2.98 -26.35 3.52
C VAL A 572 1.83 -25.61 2.85
N CYS A 573 2.13 -24.87 1.79
CA CYS A 573 1.13 -24.19 0.99
C CYS A 573 0.77 -24.99 -0.25
N LEU A 574 -0.49 -25.38 -0.33
CA LEU A 574 -1.04 -26.18 -1.43
C LEU A 574 -1.89 -25.30 -2.34
N SER A 575 -1.68 -25.43 -3.65
CA SER A 575 -2.38 -24.71 -4.71
C SER A 575 -2.89 -25.70 -5.77
N PRO A 576 -3.76 -26.67 -5.41
CA PRO A 576 -4.14 -27.76 -6.30
C PRO A 576 -4.75 -27.22 -7.60
N ASN A 577 -4.07 -27.50 -8.71
CA ASN A 577 -4.40 -26.97 -10.04
C ASN A 577 -4.45 -25.42 -10.04
N TYR A 578 -3.30 -24.80 -9.79
CA TYR A 578 -3.15 -23.34 -9.67
C TYR A 578 -3.70 -22.57 -10.88
N TYR A 579 -3.52 -23.07 -12.10
CA TYR A 579 -4.13 -22.49 -13.31
C TYR A 579 -5.66 -22.40 -13.21
N ASN A 580 -6.31 -23.43 -12.67
CA ASN A 580 -7.75 -23.40 -12.43
C ASN A 580 -8.13 -22.44 -11.30
N LEU A 581 -7.30 -22.31 -10.25
CA LEU A 581 -7.55 -21.36 -9.15
C LEU A 581 -7.56 -19.91 -9.64
N LEU A 582 -6.60 -19.52 -10.50
CA LEU A 582 -6.57 -18.18 -11.12
C LEU A 582 -7.87 -17.89 -11.89
N ARG A 583 -8.29 -18.81 -12.75
CA ARG A 583 -9.47 -18.63 -13.62
C ARG A 583 -10.81 -18.75 -12.91
N HIS A 584 -10.95 -19.67 -11.95
CA HIS A 584 -12.23 -20.02 -11.33
C HIS A 584 -12.37 -19.54 -9.88
N GLY A 585 -11.30 -19.01 -9.28
CA GLY A 585 -11.26 -18.71 -7.86
C GLY A 585 -11.34 -19.98 -7.01
N ARG A 586 -11.84 -19.83 -5.78
CA ARG A 586 -11.91 -20.92 -4.78
C ARG A 586 -13.14 -21.82 -4.84
N ALA A 587 -14.05 -21.58 -5.80
CA ALA A 587 -15.38 -22.19 -5.81
C ALA A 587 -15.38 -23.73 -5.92
N SER A 588 -14.35 -24.32 -6.53
CA SER A 588 -14.24 -25.77 -6.75
C SER A 588 -13.25 -26.48 -5.82
N ILE A 589 -12.71 -25.78 -4.81
CA ILE A 589 -11.84 -26.37 -3.81
C ILE A 589 -12.68 -27.24 -2.85
N ALA A 590 -12.21 -28.45 -2.61
CA ALA A 590 -12.75 -29.33 -1.58
C ALA A 590 -11.64 -29.87 -0.68
N ALA A 591 -11.89 -29.94 0.63
CA ALA A 591 -10.96 -30.54 1.57
C ALA A 591 -10.76 -32.03 1.26
N PHE A 592 -9.52 -32.50 1.36
CA PHE A 592 -9.13 -33.88 1.10
C PHE A 592 -8.25 -34.40 2.26
N ASN A 593 -8.92 -34.95 3.27
CA ASN A 593 -8.32 -35.27 4.57
C ASN A 593 -8.50 -36.76 4.92
N GLY A 594 -7.55 -37.33 5.66
CA GLY A 594 -7.61 -38.67 6.24
C GLY A 594 -7.18 -38.68 7.71
N PRO A 595 -6.90 -39.85 8.32
CA PRO A 595 -6.45 -39.91 9.71
C PRO A 595 -5.11 -39.20 9.93
N ASP A 596 -4.18 -39.37 9.00
CA ASP A 596 -2.78 -38.92 9.10
C ASP A 596 -2.36 -37.95 7.98
N TRP A 597 -3.25 -37.63 7.03
CA TRP A 597 -3.01 -36.60 6.00
C TRP A 597 -4.06 -35.49 5.98
N ARG A 598 -3.63 -34.33 5.46
CA ARG A 598 -4.46 -33.14 5.21
C ARG A 598 -4.13 -32.59 3.83
N GLY A 599 -5.12 -32.03 3.15
CA GLY A 599 -4.92 -31.49 1.82
C GLY A 599 -6.20 -31.00 1.17
N TRP A 600 -6.10 -30.70 -0.13
CA TRP A 600 -7.22 -30.21 -0.93
C TRP A 600 -7.23 -30.81 -2.32
N SER A 601 -8.42 -30.83 -2.90
CA SER A 601 -8.66 -31.20 -4.28
C SER A 601 -9.30 -30.05 -5.04
N ASN A 602 -8.94 -29.89 -6.30
CA ASN A 602 -9.54 -28.90 -7.19
C ASN A 602 -9.39 -29.34 -8.65
N ALA A 603 -10.50 -29.33 -9.40
CA ALA A 603 -10.54 -29.64 -10.83
C ALA A 603 -9.71 -30.89 -11.23
N GLY A 604 -9.89 -31.97 -10.47
CA GLY A 604 -9.23 -33.27 -10.70
C GLY A 604 -7.82 -33.41 -10.11
N ALA A 605 -7.18 -32.33 -9.66
CA ALA A 605 -5.93 -32.41 -8.89
C ALA A 605 -6.20 -32.69 -7.42
N ARG A 606 -5.30 -33.41 -6.78
CA ARG A 606 -5.25 -33.59 -5.32
C ARG A 606 -3.82 -33.33 -4.86
N ALA A 607 -3.67 -32.57 -3.80
CA ALA A 607 -2.39 -32.31 -3.16
C ALA A 607 -2.57 -32.41 -1.64
N TRP A 608 -1.60 -33.01 -0.97
CA TRP A 608 -1.72 -33.33 0.45
C TRP A 608 -0.35 -33.41 1.12
N ALA A 609 -0.36 -33.20 2.44
CA ALA A 609 0.73 -33.50 3.34
C ALA A 609 0.31 -34.60 4.32
N ARG A 610 1.23 -35.49 4.68
CA ARG A 610 1.02 -36.59 5.66
C ARG A 610 2.07 -36.52 6.76
N ILE A 611 1.65 -36.83 7.98
CA ILE A 611 2.50 -36.93 9.17
C ILE A 611 2.48 -38.36 9.70
N ASP A 612 3.52 -38.79 10.42
CA ASP A 612 3.50 -40.06 11.14
C ASP A 612 2.91 -39.89 12.54
N LEU A 613 1.70 -40.42 12.76
CA LEU A 613 1.01 -40.36 14.05
C LEU A 613 1.71 -41.12 15.19
N ARG A 614 2.73 -41.96 14.89
CA ARG A 614 3.56 -42.63 15.90
C ARG A 614 4.63 -41.69 16.46
N GLN A 615 4.88 -40.56 15.80
CA GLN A 615 5.84 -39.54 16.21
C GLN A 615 5.13 -38.40 16.94
N SER A 616 5.87 -37.63 17.74
CA SER A 616 5.31 -36.45 18.43
C SER A 616 5.19 -35.28 17.43
N THR A 617 4.28 -35.43 16.47
CA THR A 617 4.05 -34.51 15.35
C THR A 617 2.56 -34.24 15.22
N ILE A 618 2.18 -32.97 15.12
CA ILE A 618 0.79 -32.52 15.13
C ILE A 618 0.49 -31.58 13.97
N TRP A 619 -0.80 -31.51 13.60
CA TRP A 619 -1.34 -30.43 12.78
C TRP A 619 -1.56 -29.20 13.66
N ASP A 620 -0.88 -28.10 13.32
CA ASP A 620 -0.92 -26.85 14.07
C ASP A 620 -1.63 -25.76 13.23
N LYS A 621 -1.89 -24.60 13.83
CA LYS A 621 -2.52 -23.47 13.15
C LYS A 621 -1.44 -22.68 12.36
N PRO A 622 -1.57 -22.54 11.03
CA PRO A 622 -0.66 -21.70 10.25
C PRO A 622 -0.80 -20.23 10.63
N HIS A 623 0.23 -19.41 10.38
CA HIS A 623 0.17 -17.97 10.65
C HIS A 623 -0.98 -17.30 9.91
N GLN A 624 -1.21 -17.74 8.67
CA GLN A 624 -2.32 -17.35 7.81
C GLN A 624 -2.85 -18.60 7.13
N SER A 625 -4.18 -18.77 7.07
CA SER A 625 -4.79 -19.93 6.43
C SER A 625 -4.62 -19.93 4.91
N GLU A 626 -4.44 -18.76 4.31
CA GLU A 626 -4.33 -18.56 2.87
C GLU A 626 -3.21 -17.54 2.60
N CYS A 627 -2.54 -17.68 1.45
CA CYS A 627 -1.58 -16.71 0.95
C CYS A 627 -1.61 -16.69 -0.58
N GLY A 628 -1.91 -15.54 -1.17
CA GLY A 628 -2.30 -15.50 -2.58
C GLY A 628 -3.38 -16.53 -2.88
N HIS A 629 -3.25 -17.28 -3.98
CA HIS A 629 -4.10 -18.42 -4.33
C HIS A 629 -3.64 -19.76 -3.72
N GLY A 630 -3.02 -19.74 -2.54
CA GLY A 630 -2.52 -20.90 -1.82
C GLY A 630 -3.21 -21.13 -0.48
N LEU A 631 -3.26 -22.40 -0.05
CA LEU A 631 -3.88 -22.86 1.19
C LEU A 631 -2.83 -23.46 2.13
N ASN A 632 -2.67 -22.88 3.32
CA ASN A 632 -1.60 -23.26 4.24
C ASN A 632 -2.02 -24.35 5.23
N LEU A 633 -1.14 -25.32 5.39
CA LEU A 633 -1.09 -26.24 6.53
C LEU A 633 0.14 -25.90 7.36
N ARG A 634 0.07 -26.16 8.67
CA ARG A 634 1.24 -26.13 9.55
C ARG A 634 1.40 -27.48 10.23
N ILE A 635 2.61 -27.98 10.22
CA ILE A 635 3.02 -29.21 10.91
C ILE A 635 4.03 -28.79 11.99
N THR A 636 3.78 -29.18 13.24
CA THR A 636 4.71 -28.94 14.35
C THR A 636 5.15 -30.26 14.94
N SER A 637 6.46 -30.45 15.10
CA SER A 637 7.05 -31.67 15.68
C SER A 637 7.93 -31.35 16.88
N PHE A 638 7.82 -32.18 17.91
CA PHE A 638 8.66 -32.18 19.11
C PHE A 638 9.70 -33.32 19.08
N SER A 639 9.67 -34.14 18.02
CA SER A 639 10.61 -35.25 17.85
C SER A 639 11.90 -34.75 17.21
N LYS A 640 13.05 -35.26 17.66
CA LYS A 640 14.34 -34.95 17.04
C LYS A 640 14.49 -35.52 15.64
N ASN A 641 13.79 -36.61 15.36
CA ASN A 641 13.64 -37.16 14.03
C ASN A 641 12.17 -37.37 13.74
N PHE A 642 11.68 -36.86 12.61
CA PHE A 642 10.30 -37.06 12.20
C PHE A 642 10.14 -37.05 10.68
N ASN A 643 9.04 -37.64 10.19
CA ASN A 643 8.77 -37.78 8.77
C ASN A 643 7.57 -36.95 8.35
N ILE A 644 7.69 -36.31 7.20
CA ILE A 644 6.59 -35.68 6.46
C ILE A 644 6.60 -36.25 5.05
N GLU A 645 5.42 -36.50 4.50
CA GLU A 645 5.29 -36.76 3.07
C GLU A 645 4.45 -35.68 2.41
N LEU A 646 4.86 -35.29 1.21
CA LEU A 646 4.13 -34.35 0.36
C LEU A 646 3.78 -35.06 -0.94
N GLY A 647 2.52 -35.11 -1.31
CA GLY A 647 2.09 -35.94 -2.43
C GLY A 647 0.90 -35.42 -3.20
N VAL A 648 0.68 -36.08 -4.33
CA VAL A 648 -0.42 -35.84 -5.26
C VAL A 648 -1.29 -37.08 -5.38
N GLY A 649 -2.46 -36.95 -6.00
CA GLY A 649 -3.34 -38.11 -6.22
C GLY A 649 -3.86 -38.74 -4.92
N ALA A 650 -3.96 -40.07 -4.89
CA ALA A 650 -4.39 -40.83 -3.72
C ALA A 650 -3.19 -41.16 -2.81
N PRO A 651 -3.27 -40.90 -1.49
CA PRO A 651 -2.21 -41.30 -0.56
C PRO A 651 -2.02 -42.82 -0.57
N PRO A 652 -0.77 -43.31 -0.54
CA PRO A 652 -0.52 -44.75 -0.49
C PRO A 652 -1.03 -45.35 0.82
N GLY A 653 -1.61 -46.55 0.76
CA GLY A 653 -2.03 -47.31 1.94
C GLY A 653 -0.84 -47.59 2.86
N ARG A 654 -1.05 -47.62 4.19
CA ARG A 654 0.01 -47.96 5.17
C ARG A 654 0.60 -49.33 4.83
N THR A 655 1.81 -49.36 4.30
CA THR A 655 2.62 -50.57 4.22
C THR A 655 3.40 -50.67 5.53
N ASP A 656 3.02 -51.61 6.40
CA ASP A 656 3.83 -52.01 7.58
C ASP A 656 5.09 -52.78 7.10
N LYS A 657 5.96 -52.13 6.32
CA LYS A 657 7.26 -52.69 5.92
C LYS A 657 8.39 -52.03 6.72
N ALA A 658 8.40 -52.32 8.01
CA ALA A 658 9.59 -52.18 8.87
C ALA A 658 9.85 -53.48 9.63
N LYS A 659 9.99 -54.59 8.90
CA LYS A 659 10.67 -55.79 9.38
C LYS A 659 11.41 -56.42 8.20
N THR A 660 12.72 -56.20 8.14
CA THR A 660 13.77 -57.25 8.09
C THR A 660 15.08 -56.67 7.56
N ASN A 661 16.01 -56.36 8.46
CA ASN A 661 17.40 -56.79 8.32
C ASN A 661 18.08 -56.77 9.69
N GLY A 662 17.74 -57.78 10.48
CA GLY A 662 18.41 -58.13 11.73
C GLY A 662 18.48 -59.64 11.81
N LYS A 663 19.40 -60.26 11.08
CA LYS A 663 19.76 -61.67 11.29
C LYS A 663 20.34 -61.80 12.70
N ARG A 664 19.58 -62.37 13.63
CA ARG A 664 20.13 -63.23 14.70
C ARG A 664 19.12 -64.30 15.09
N ARG A 665 19.60 -65.54 15.04
CA ARG A 665 18.95 -66.80 15.39
C ARG A 665 18.42 -66.80 16.82
N ASN A 666 17.19 -67.26 17.04
CA ASN A 666 16.85 -68.48 17.79
C ASN A 666 15.36 -68.54 18.14
N GLY A 667 14.78 -69.73 17.93
CA GLY A 667 13.94 -70.38 18.94
C GLY A 667 12.44 -70.12 18.97
N ASN A 668 11.72 -71.00 18.27
CA ASN A 668 10.53 -71.74 18.73
C ASN A 668 9.34 -71.06 19.46
N CYS A 669 8.18 -71.36 18.86
CA CYS A 669 6.98 -71.97 19.46
C CYS A 669 5.88 -71.08 20.08
N HIS A 670 4.68 -71.29 19.49
CA HIS A 670 3.34 -71.32 20.10
C HIS A 670 2.81 -70.03 20.76
N ALA A 671 1.52 -69.73 20.86
CA ALA A 671 0.26 -70.11 20.25
C ALA A 671 -0.81 -69.21 20.93
N LEU A 672 -1.99 -69.08 20.32
CA LEU A 672 -3.29 -68.92 20.99
C LEU A 672 -3.66 -67.60 21.70
N SER A 673 -4.60 -66.90 21.04
CA SER A 673 -5.96 -66.56 21.48
C SER A 673 -6.24 -65.78 22.79
N SER A 674 -7.14 -64.81 22.57
CA SER A 674 -8.39 -64.53 23.31
C SER A 674 -8.37 -63.63 24.58
N ASN A 675 -9.08 -62.51 24.40
CA ASN A 675 -10.25 -62.03 25.14
C ASN A 675 -10.14 -61.40 26.54
N PHE A 676 -11.11 -60.48 26.72
CA PHE A 676 -11.68 -59.85 27.92
C PHE A 676 -10.92 -58.62 28.45
N ASN A 677 -11.50 -57.43 28.26
CA ASN A 677 -12.44 -56.75 29.19
C ASN A 677 -11.80 -56.44 30.54
N THR A 678 -11.80 -55.17 30.92
CA THR A 678 -12.58 -54.70 32.08
C THR A 678 -12.65 -53.18 32.13
N GLN A 679 -13.85 -52.72 32.48
CA GLN A 679 -14.19 -51.38 32.94
C GLN A 679 -13.37 -50.99 34.18
N GLY A 680 -13.25 -49.68 34.40
CA GLY A 680 -12.71 -49.10 35.63
C GLY A 680 -13.14 -47.65 35.75
N GLU A 681 -14.21 -47.43 36.49
CA GLU A 681 -14.84 -46.18 36.85
C GLU A 681 -14.05 -45.37 37.90
N LEU A 682 -14.21 -44.04 37.80
CA LEU A 682 -14.49 -43.06 38.88
C LEU A 682 -13.45 -42.65 39.96
N LEU A 683 -13.40 -41.31 40.10
CA LEU A 683 -13.39 -40.46 41.32
C LEU A 683 -12.12 -39.65 41.67
N THR A 684 -12.36 -38.33 41.76
CA THR A 684 -11.89 -37.33 42.77
C THR A 684 -10.40 -37.02 42.80
N GLY A 685 -9.91 -35.79 43.00
CA GLY A 685 -10.44 -34.51 43.46
C GLY A 685 -9.24 -33.63 43.89
N ALA A 686 -9.50 -32.36 44.24
CA ALA A 686 -8.62 -31.38 44.91
C ALA A 686 -7.44 -30.79 44.07
N ALA A 687 -7.52 -29.51 43.68
CA ALA A 687 -7.18 -28.31 44.46
C ALA A 687 -5.66 -28.07 44.58
N LEU A 688 -5.16 -27.12 43.79
CA LEU A 688 -3.79 -26.61 43.83
C LEU A 688 -3.76 -25.28 44.58
N SER A 689 -2.94 -25.24 45.63
CA SER A 689 -2.50 -24.03 46.33
C SER A 689 -1.18 -23.56 45.72
N ASP A 690 -1.12 -22.31 45.30
CA ASP A 690 0.10 -21.60 44.89
C ASP A 690 0.88 -21.10 46.11
N GLN A 691 2.18 -21.38 46.17
CA GLN A 691 3.17 -20.47 46.76
C GLN A 691 4.62 -20.84 46.40
N MET A 692 5.46 -19.80 46.39
CA MET A 692 6.92 -19.72 46.16
C MET A 692 7.32 -19.57 44.67
N GLY A 693 7.95 -18.48 44.21
CA GLY A 693 8.81 -17.49 44.85
C GLY A 693 10.24 -17.68 44.36
N PHE A 694 10.75 -16.79 43.51
CA PHE A 694 12.18 -16.76 43.15
C PHE A 694 12.70 -15.32 43.05
N ASN A 695 13.64 -15.02 43.95
CA ASN A 695 14.54 -13.87 43.93
C ASN A 695 15.58 -14.04 42.81
N MET A 696 16.00 -12.93 42.20
CA MET A 696 17.33 -12.84 41.57
C MET A 696 18.09 -11.63 42.07
N THR A 697 19.29 -11.95 42.54
CA THR A 697 20.32 -11.12 43.15
C THR A 697 21.04 -10.24 42.13
N GLN A 698 21.44 -9.04 42.60
CA GLN A 698 22.36 -8.12 41.97
C GLN A 698 23.81 -8.64 42.01
N SER A 699 24.59 -8.37 40.96
CA SER A 699 26.05 -8.30 41.03
C SER A 699 26.54 -7.00 40.39
N LYS A 700 27.24 -6.19 41.19
CA LYS A 700 28.06 -5.04 40.79
C LYS A 700 29.39 -5.51 40.21
N ALA A 701 29.98 -4.70 39.32
CA ALA A 701 31.43 -4.47 39.27
C ALA A 701 31.73 -3.09 38.62
N ASP A 702 32.51 -2.29 39.34
CA ASP A 702 33.24 -1.06 38.95
C ASP A 702 34.33 -1.39 37.90
N GLY A 703 35.07 -0.52 37.19
CA GLY A 703 35.30 0.93 37.13
C GLY A 703 36.53 1.21 36.21
N ASP A 704 36.63 2.44 35.69
CA ASP A 704 37.79 3.19 35.15
C ASP A 704 38.62 2.80 33.90
N GLY A 705 38.91 3.82 33.06
CA GLY A 705 40.27 4.02 32.50
C GLY A 705 40.51 4.34 30.99
N ASN A 706 40.25 5.58 30.56
CA ASN A 706 41.03 6.46 29.63
C ASN A 706 41.60 6.04 28.22
N ASN A 707 41.27 6.90 27.24
CA ASN A 707 42.06 7.52 26.13
C ASN A 707 42.72 6.71 24.98
N HIS A 708 42.26 6.95 23.73
CA HIS A 708 42.87 7.81 22.67
C HIS A 708 42.53 7.41 21.21
N ASN A 709 42.18 8.43 20.42
CA ASN A 709 42.34 8.69 18.97
C ASN A 709 42.22 7.57 17.92
N GLY A 710 41.39 7.83 16.90
CA GLY A 710 41.49 7.14 15.61
C GLY A 710 40.32 7.44 14.67
N ASP A 711 40.61 8.24 13.65
CA ASP A 711 39.78 8.72 12.54
C ASP A 711 38.89 7.70 11.83
N GLY A 712 37.79 8.16 11.23
CA GLY A 712 37.00 7.36 10.28
C GLY A 712 35.47 7.54 10.34
N ARG A 713 34.94 8.74 10.08
CA ARG A 713 33.50 8.93 9.83
C ARG A 713 33.10 8.29 8.49
N ARG A 714 32.65 7.03 8.54
CA ARG A 714 31.86 6.41 7.47
C ARG A 714 30.39 6.81 7.62
N ASN A 715 29.84 7.38 6.56
CA ASN A 715 28.41 7.46 6.30
C ASN A 715 27.79 6.07 6.43
N GLY A 716 26.72 5.96 7.23
CA GLY A 716 25.92 4.76 7.35
C GLY A 716 24.46 5.12 7.52
N ASN A 717 23.70 5.02 6.43
CA ASN A 717 22.28 4.66 6.47
C ASN A 717 22.17 3.22 6.97
N GLY A 718 22.50 3.00 8.24
CA GLY A 718 22.25 1.75 8.93
C GLY A 718 20.83 1.76 9.44
N ALA A 719 20.00 0.84 8.98
CA ALA A 719 18.79 0.46 9.69
C ALA A 719 19.20 0.05 11.12
N LEU A 720 19.00 0.96 12.08
CA LEU A 720 19.24 0.70 13.49
C LEU A 720 18.21 -0.33 13.95
N SER A 721 18.69 -1.53 14.31
CA SER A 721 17.86 -2.57 14.92
C SER A 721 17.30 -2.04 16.24
N ILE A 722 16.02 -1.66 16.25
CA ILE A 722 15.28 -1.49 17.50
C ILE A 722 15.22 -2.88 18.13
N MET A 723 15.86 -3.10 19.29
CA MET A 723 15.64 -4.32 20.07
C MET A 723 14.12 -4.56 20.17
N PRO A 724 13.60 -5.80 20.07
CA PRO A 724 12.17 -6.05 20.10
C PRO A 724 11.60 -5.63 21.46
N LEU A 725 11.07 -4.40 21.52
CA LEU A 725 10.43 -3.87 22.70
C LEU A 725 9.06 -4.56 22.83
N PRO A 726 8.70 -5.10 24.01
CA PRO A 726 7.42 -5.79 24.20
C PRO A 726 6.21 -4.95 23.77
N VAL A 727 6.29 -3.62 23.94
CA VAL A 727 5.21 -2.68 23.55
C VAL A 727 4.99 -2.59 22.04
N ALA A 728 5.95 -3.01 21.22
CA ALA A 728 5.82 -3.09 19.77
C ALA A 728 5.30 -4.46 19.28
N ASP A 729 5.21 -5.46 20.17
CA ASP A 729 4.73 -6.80 19.85
C ASP A 729 3.21 -6.92 19.99
N SER A 730 2.56 -7.38 18.93
CA SER A 730 1.09 -7.46 18.85
C SER A 730 0.50 -8.50 19.78
N HIS A 731 1.22 -9.60 20.04
CA HIS A 731 0.76 -10.65 20.94
C HIS A 731 0.83 -10.21 22.41
N PHE A 732 1.98 -9.67 22.81
CA PHE A 732 2.22 -9.09 24.11
C PHE A 732 1.20 -8.00 24.40
N MET A 733 1.02 -7.04 23.48
CA MET A 733 0.08 -5.94 23.69
C MET A 733 -1.37 -6.40 23.75
N ARG A 734 -1.78 -7.43 22.99
CA ARG A 734 -3.12 -8.02 23.13
C ARG A 734 -3.34 -8.59 24.54
N GLN A 735 -2.38 -9.34 25.07
CA GLN A 735 -2.49 -9.92 26.42
C GLN A 735 -2.49 -8.82 27.49
N PHE A 736 -1.54 -7.89 27.37
CA PHE A 736 -1.39 -6.75 28.27
C PHE A 736 -2.67 -5.90 28.33
N LEU A 737 -3.25 -5.55 27.18
CA LEU A 737 -4.48 -4.76 27.11
C LEU A 737 -5.64 -5.53 27.75
N ASN A 738 -5.85 -6.82 27.41
CA ASN A 738 -6.90 -7.64 28.03
C ASN A 738 -6.82 -7.66 29.57
N HIS A 739 -5.61 -7.70 30.13
CA HIS A 739 -5.41 -7.67 31.58
C HIS A 739 -5.69 -6.30 32.20
N ASN A 740 -5.48 -5.21 31.45
CA ASN A 740 -5.52 -3.84 31.95
C ASN A 740 -6.75 -3.02 31.49
N LEU A 741 -7.62 -3.55 30.63
CA LEU A 741 -8.88 -2.90 30.22
C LEU A 741 -9.74 -2.42 31.40
N PRO A 742 -9.88 -3.16 32.53
CA PRO A 742 -10.61 -2.68 33.69
C PRO A 742 -10.02 -1.40 34.29
N ALA A 743 -8.69 -1.28 34.32
CA ALA A 743 -7.98 -0.11 34.83
C ALA A 743 -8.13 1.12 33.90
N MET A 744 -8.38 0.89 32.61
CA MET A 744 -8.64 1.93 31.59
C MET A 744 -10.11 2.39 31.55
N LYS A 745 -10.92 2.02 32.56
CA LYS A 745 -12.38 2.26 32.60
C LYS A 745 -13.15 1.63 31.41
N MET A 746 -12.54 0.67 30.72
CA MET A 746 -13.13 -0.11 29.62
C MET A 746 -13.62 -1.49 30.13
N GLN A 747 -14.48 -1.47 31.16
CA GLN A 747 -15.00 -2.70 31.77
C GLN A 747 -15.93 -3.44 30.79
N ARG A 748 -15.91 -4.78 30.82
CA ARG A 748 -16.74 -5.67 29.99
C ARG A 748 -16.42 -5.71 28.49
N LEU A 749 -15.18 -5.33 28.14
CA LEU A 749 -14.63 -5.47 26.80
C LEU A 749 -13.48 -6.49 26.81
N GLN A 750 -13.34 -7.22 25.70
CA GLN A 750 -12.23 -8.15 25.47
C GLN A 750 -11.54 -7.79 24.15
N VAL A 751 -10.21 -7.71 24.16
CA VAL A 751 -9.38 -7.52 22.95
C VAL A 751 -9.25 -8.84 22.20
N GLN A 752 -10.00 -8.99 21.10
CA GLN A 752 -9.95 -10.16 20.23
C GLN A 752 -8.71 -10.16 19.34
N ALA A 753 -8.32 -9.00 18.83
CA ALA A 753 -7.12 -8.79 18.03
C ALA A 753 -6.50 -7.42 18.38
N CYS A 754 -5.17 -7.35 18.30
CA CYS A 754 -4.39 -6.12 18.44
C CYS A 754 -3.35 -6.12 17.32
N ARG A 755 -3.35 -5.10 16.47
CA ARG A 755 -2.28 -4.85 15.50
C ARG A 755 -1.52 -3.60 15.94
N VAL A 756 -0.20 -3.73 16.07
CA VAL A 756 0.68 -2.61 16.44
C VAL A 756 1.28 -2.01 15.17
N ARG A 757 1.26 -0.68 15.05
CA ARG A 757 1.96 0.06 14.00
C ARG A 757 2.87 1.09 14.65
N VAL A 758 4.15 1.14 14.25
CA VAL A 758 5.06 2.21 14.68
C VAL A 758 4.79 3.43 13.82
N LEU A 759 4.33 4.53 14.43
CA LEU A 759 4.04 5.78 13.73
C LEU A 759 5.29 6.66 13.58
N LYS A 760 6.11 6.77 14.64
CA LYS A 760 7.35 7.56 14.66
C LYS A 760 8.43 6.82 15.45
N PRO A 761 9.49 6.31 14.80
CA PRO A 761 10.64 5.71 15.48
C PRO A 761 11.69 6.77 15.84
N HIS A 762 12.16 6.76 17.08
CA HIS A 762 13.30 7.55 17.54
C HIS A 762 14.10 6.74 18.59
N HIS A 763 15.40 6.99 18.73
CA HIS A 763 16.31 6.15 19.54
C HIS A 763 15.91 5.98 21.01
N ASN A 764 15.09 6.89 21.54
CA ASN A 764 14.62 6.94 22.92
C ASN A 764 13.10 7.25 23.06
N ARG A 765 12.35 7.26 21.93
CA ARG A 765 10.89 7.46 21.89
C ARG A 765 10.28 6.62 20.76
N LEU A 766 9.20 5.90 21.05
CA LEU A 766 8.34 5.31 20.02
C LEU A 766 6.92 5.85 20.17
N THR A 767 6.35 6.33 19.07
CA THR A 767 4.91 6.55 18.98
C THR A 767 4.30 5.36 18.26
N LEU A 768 3.35 4.69 18.91
CA LEU A 768 2.75 3.43 18.50
C LEU A 768 1.24 3.64 18.30
N GLU A 769 0.67 2.95 17.34
CA GLU A 769 -0.77 2.87 17.14
C GLU A 769 -1.22 1.43 17.35
N TYR A 770 -2.23 1.24 18.19
CA TYR A 770 -2.82 -0.05 18.49
C TYR A 770 -4.21 -0.10 17.88
N ASN A 771 -4.35 -0.87 16.79
CA ASN A 771 -5.65 -1.12 16.17
C ASN A 771 -6.26 -2.37 16.83
N LEU A 772 -7.36 -2.16 17.55
CA LEU A 772 -8.00 -3.15 18.40
C LEU A 772 -9.33 -3.61 17.80
N LEU A 773 -9.58 -4.91 17.84
CA LEU A 773 -10.93 -5.46 17.71
C LEU A 773 -11.45 -5.80 19.11
N LEU A 774 -12.42 -5.02 19.58
CA LEU A 774 -13.00 -5.16 20.92
C LEU A 774 -14.34 -5.89 20.85
N LYS A 775 -14.57 -6.85 21.74
CA LYS A 775 -15.85 -7.56 21.87
C LYS A 775 -16.48 -7.31 23.25
N PRO A 776 -17.76 -6.91 23.33
CA PRO A 776 -18.49 -6.86 24.59
C PRO A 776 -18.79 -8.26 25.16
N ASP A 777 -18.84 -8.40 26.49
CA ASP A 777 -19.12 -9.67 27.20
C ASP A 777 -20.48 -10.35 26.85
N LYS A 778 -21.42 -9.64 26.22
CA LYS A 778 -22.75 -10.16 25.86
C LYS A 778 -22.91 -10.15 24.34
N ASN A 779 -23.16 -11.32 23.71
CA ASN A 779 -23.54 -11.61 22.30
C ASN A 779 -23.87 -10.39 21.38
N ARG A 780 -22.91 -9.48 21.23
CA ARG A 780 -22.95 -8.31 20.36
C ARG A 780 -21.74 -8.38 19.45
N SER A 781 -21.88 -7.85 18.24
CA SER A 781 -20.78 -7.73 17.29
C SER A 781 -19.63 -6.94 17.91
N GLY A 782 -18.39 -7.36 17.63
CA GLY A 782 -17.21 -6.58 18.00
C GLY A 782 -17.16 -5.25 17.24
N PHE A 783 -16.41 -4.29 17.76
CA PHE A 783 -16.16 -3.01 17.12
C PHE A 783 -14.67 -2.70 17.11
N ALA A 784 -14.23 -1.96 16.10
CA ALA A 784 -12.85 -1.50 16.01
C ALA A 784 -12.64 -0.26 16.89
N SER A 785 -11.49 -0.18 17.54
CA SER A 785 -11.03 1.01 18.24
C SER A 785 -9.53 1.20 18.02
N THR A 786 -9.05 2.43 18.09
CA THR A 786 -7.62 2.72 17.91
C THR A 786 -7.09 3.50 19.11
N LEU A 787 -6.03 2.97 19.72
CA LEU A 787 -5.28 3.64 20.78
C LEU A 787 -3.94 4.14 20.24
N VAL A 788 -3.41 5.17 20.88
CA VAL A 788 -2.05 5.67 20.66
C VAL A 788 -1.21 5.37 21.90
N GLY A 789 -0.01 4.80 21.67
CA GLY A 789 1.00 4.56 22.68
C GLY A 789 2.18 5.48 22.53
N ILE A 790 2.65 6.03 23.64
CA ILE A 790 3.92 6.75 23.70
C ILE A 790 4.84 6.00 24.65
N TRP A 791 5.85 5.37 24.08
CA TRP A 791 6.94 4.73 24.81
C TRP A 791 8.14 5.66 24.87
N ARG A 792 8.75 5.82 26.06
CA ARG A 792 9.96 6.63 26.23
C ARG A 792 10.96 5.97 27.18
N GLN A 793 12.23 5.96 26.81
CA GLN A 793 13.28 5.39 27.67
C GLN A 793 13.55 6.26 28.91
N ASP A 794 13.34 7.58 28.81
CA ASP A 794 13.68 8.59 29.83
C ASP A 794 12.62 8.77 30.93
N GLY A 795 11.52 8.02 30.90
CA GLY A 795 10.46 8.07 31.91
C GLY A 795 9.55 9.30 31.85
N ARG A 796 9.77 10.26 30.93
CA ARG A 796 8.95 11.49 30.84
C ARG A 796 7.49 11.23 30.47
N ALA A 797 7.18 10.06 29.91
CA ALA A 797 5.80 9.63 29.61
C ALA A 797 4.87 9.68 30.84
N GLN A 798 5.40 9.50 32.06
CA GLN A 798 4.61 9.62 33.29
C GLN A 798 4.14 11.07 33.54
N GLN A 799 5.03 12.05 33.35
CA GLN A 799 4.73 13.46 33.57
C GLN A 799 3.72 13.97 32.54
N ILE A 800 3.84 13.50 31.29
CA ILE A 800 2.89 13.82 30.21
C ILE A 800 1.52 13.22 30.53
N TYR A 801 1.45 11.97 30.99
CA TYR A 801 0.19 11.35 31.42
C TYR A 801 -0.51 12.17 32.51
N GLN A 802 0.22 12.60 33.53
CA GLN A 802 -0.32 13.42 34.63
C GLN A 802 -0.84 14.78 34.14
N LEU A 803 -0.14 15.41 33.19
CA LEU A 803 -0.58 16.65 32.56
C LEU A 803 -1.88 16.44 31.77
N LEU A 804 -1.94 15.41 30.92
CA LEU A 804 -3.13 15.10 30.13
C LEU A 804 -4.32 14.76 31.03
N GLU A 805 -4.12 14.00 32.11
CA GLU A 805 -5.16 13.68 33.08
C GLU A 805 -5.69 14.95 33.76
N ALA A 806 -4.80 15.85 34.19
CA ALA A 806 -5.19 17.12 34.79
C ALA A 806 -5.96 18.02 33.81
N LEU A 807 -5.54 18.08 32.53
CA LEU A 807 -6.25 18.83 31.49
C LEU A 807 -7.61 18.20 31.16
N TRP A 808 -7.69 16.88 31.10
CA TRP A 808 -8.95 16.15 30.90
C TRP A 808 -9.98 16.54 31.95
N GLN A 809 -9.56 16.55 33.23
CA GLN A 809 -10.40 16.99 34.36
C GLN A 809 -10.67 18.50 34.38
N ALA A 810 -9.77 19.32 33.81
CA ALA A 810 -9.95 20.76 33.66
C ALA A 810 -10.88 21.14 32.48
N GLY A 811 -11.71 20.21 32.01
CA GLY A 811 -12.77 20.46 31.05
C GLY A 811 -12.43 20.14 29.60
N PHE A 812 -11.28 19.50 29.31
CA PHE A 812 -10.97 19.01 27.94
C PHE A 812 -11.50 17.60 27.65
N GLY A 813 -12.04 16.88 28.64
CA GLY A 813 -12.45 15.49 28.49
C GLY A 813 -13.78 15.24 27.77
N ASP A 814 -14.87 15.77 28.32
CA ASP A 814 -16.23 15.55 27.78
C ASP A 814 -16.68 16.70 26.85
N SER A 815 -15.72 17.40 26.24
CA SER A 815 -16.03 18.55 25.39
C SER A 815 -16.33 18.11 23.95
N GLU A 816 -17.53 18.41 23.46
CA GLU A 816 -17.91 18.21 22.06
C GLU A 816 -17.17 19.15 21.10
N THR A 817 -16.58 20.24 21.61
CA THR A 817 -15.96 21.30 20.81
C THR A 817 -14.45 21.44 21.03
N LEU A 818 -13.95 21.46 22.26
CA LEU A 818 -12.54 21.76 22.57
C LEU A 818 -11.93 20.68 23.46
N ALA A 819 -11.19 19.74 22.88
CA ALA A 819 -10.77 18.52 23.54
C ALA A 819 -9.27 18.21 23.41
N ILE A 820 -8.81 17.24 24.22
CA ILE A 820 -7.58 16.48 24.00
C ILE A 820 -7.97 15.00 23.79
N PRO A 821 -7.06 14.08 23.46
CA PRO A 821 -7.33 12.65 23.52
C PRO A 821 -7.43 12.15 24.96
N GLN A 822 -8.28 11.14 25.21
CA GLN A 822 -8.43 10.60 26.55
C GLN A 822 -7.16 9.90 27.02
N PRO A 823 -6.52 10.32 28.12
CA PRO A 823 -5.45 9.55 28.73
C PRO A 823 -6.05 8.30 29.40
N LEU A 824 -5.63 7.12 28.95
CA LEU A 824 -6.16 5.83 29.42
C LEU A 824 -5.32 5.22 30.54
N GLY A 825 -4.02 5.50 30.56
CA GLY A 825 -3.14 5.08 31.65
C GLY A 825 -1.66 5.22 31.33
N TYR A 826 -0.82 5.07 32.37
CA TYR A 826 0.63 4.95 32.26
C TYR A 826 1.13 3.73 33.03
N TRP A 827 1.97 2.91 32.39
CA TRP A 827 2.54 1.70 32.98
C TRP A 827 4.04 1.82 33.13
N LYS A 828 4.49 2.09 34.37
CA LYS A 828 5.90 2.31 34.73
C LYS A 828 6.83 1.17 34.29
N ARG A 829 6.40 -0.09 34.41
CA ARG A 829 7.24 -1.24 34.00
C ARG A 829 7.51 -1.30 32.49
N LEU A 830 6.62 -0.72 31.69
CA LEU A 830 6.74 -0.69 30.23
C LEU A 830 7.21 0.67 29.72
N ASN A 831 7.32 1.69 30.59
CA ASN A 831 7.48 3.09 30.20
C ASN A 831 6.51 3.52 29.08
N LEU A 832 5.27 3.03 29.14
CA LEU A 832 4.25 3.23 28.11
C LEU A 832 3.08 4.04 28.67
N MET A 833 2.75 5.14 27.99
CA MET A 833 1.48 5.85 28.15
C MET A 833 0.53 5.43 27.03
N LEU A 834 -0.75 5.22 27.35
CA LEU A 834 -1.81 4.95 26.38
C LEU A 834 -2.87 6.06 26.42
N SER A 835 -3.36 6.44 25.24
CA SER A 835 -4.49 7.34 25.06
C SER A 835 -5.36 6.92 23.88
N ASP A 836 -6.55 7.49 23.77
CA ASP A 836 -7.34 7.40 22.55
C ASP A 836 -6.62 8.07 21.36
N LYS A 837 -7.01 7.69 20.15
CA LYS A 837 -6.59 8.39 18.93
C LYS A 837 -7.40 9.66 18.71
N ALA A 838 -6.73 10.78 18.42
CA ALA A 838 -7.39 12.02 18.06
C ALA A 838 -8.26 11.84 16.79
N PRO A 839 -9.55 12.23 16.81
CA PRO A 839 -10.41 12.12 15.66
C PRO A 839 -10.21 13.30 14.68
N GLY A 840 -10.45 13.08 13.39
CA GLY A 840 -10.41 14.14 12.36
C GLY A 840 -9.10 14.23 11.58
N LEU A 841 -8.94 15.32 10.82
CA LEU A 841 -7.75 15.60 10.01
C LEU A 841 -6.87 16.66 10.67
N PRO A 842 -5.53 16.57 10.59
CA PRO A 842 -4.64 17.60 11.11
C PRO A 842 -4.83 18.91 10.34
N LEU A 843 -4.75 20.05 11.02
CA LEU A 843 -4.92 21.41 10.48
C LEU A 843 -4.00 21.67 9.28
N LYS A 844 -2.80 21.06 9.25
CA LYS A 844 -1.90 21.11 8.08
C LYS A 844 -2.59 20.70 6.77
N GLN A 845 -3.46 19.70 6.79
CA GLN A 845 -4.15 19.25 5.58
C GLN A 845 -5.21 20.24 5.11
N TRP A 846 -5.72 21.08 6.02
CA TRP A 846 -6.68 22.13 5.66
C TRP A 846 -6.01 23.26 4.90
N ILE A 847 -4.69 23.50 5.07
CA ILE A 847 -3.88 24.45 4.28
C ILE A 847 -4.01 24.17 2.77
N TYR A 848 -4.29 22.92 2.38
CA TYR A 848 -4.45 22.52 0.99
C TYR A 848 -5.82 22.89 0.40
N ASN A 849 -6.74 23.39 1.23
CA ASN A 849 -8.08 23.82 0.85
C ASN A 849 -8.31 25.28 1.28
N PRO A 850 -7.92 26.26 0.42
CA PRO A 850 -8.07 27.67 0.73
C PRO A 850 -9.54 28.11 0.82
N ASP A 851 -10.46 27.36 0.21
CA ASP A 851 -11.90 27.66 0.18
C ASP A 851 -12.65 27.20 1.44
N ALA A 852 -11.96 26.58 2.40
CA ALA A 852 -12.55 26.21 3.69
C ALA A 852 -12.94 27.45 4.52
N ASP A 853 -13.84 27.28 5.48
CA ASP A 853 -14.18 28.32 6.47
C ASP A 853 -13.03 28.53 7.47
N TRP A 854 -11.94 29.15 6.99
CA TRP A 854 -10.77 29.53 7.77
C TRP A 854 -11.09 30.47 8.93
N PRO A 855 -11.95 31.49 8.77
CA PRO A 855 -12.36 32.33 9.90
C PRO A 855 -13.02 31.52 11.02
N GLY A 856 -14.02 30.68 10.71
CA GLY A 856 -14.67 29.85 11.72
C GLY A 856 -13.71 28.82 12.32
N LEU A 857 -12.83 28.23 11.52
CA LEU A 857 -11.82 27.28 11.98
C LEU A 857 -10.82 27.93 12.94
N LEU A 858 -10.24 29.07 12.58
CA LEU A 858 -9.23 29.75 13.40
C LEU A 858 -9.83 30.29 14.70
N ARG A 859 -11.10 30.72 14.70
CA ARG A 859 -11.78 31.07 15.95
C ARG A 859 -11.86 29.89 16.91
N ARG A 860 -12.16 28.68 16.42
CA ARG A 860 -12.19 27.47 17.25
C ARG A 860 -10.80 27.08 17.75
N VAL A 861 -9.77 27.24 16.92
CA VAL A 861 -8.37 26.99 17.32
C VAL A 861 -7.91 28.02 18.38
N ALA A 862 -8.23 29.29 18.19
CA ALA A 862 -7.99 30.36 19.15
C ALA A 862 -8.70 30.10 20.49
N ALA A 863 -9.97 29.69 20.44
CA ALA A 863 -10.74 29.32 21.62
C ALA A 863 -10.16 28.10 22.35
N TRP A 864 -9.67 27.10 21.61
CA TRP A 864 -8.96 25.96 22.19
C TRP A 864 -7.72 26.42 22.96
N LEU A 865 -6.89 27.27 22.34
CA LEU A 865 -5.64 27.73 22.94
C LEU A 865 -5.88 28.67 24.12
N ALA A 866 -6.85 29.58 24.02
CA ALA A 866 -7.27 30.44 25.12
C ALA A 866 -7.75 29.63 26.34
N LYS A 867 -8.46 28.52 26.10
CA LYS A 867 -8.87 27.58 27.15
C LYS A 867 -7.67 26.91 27.82
N LEU A 868 -6.64 26.52 27.07
CA LEU A 868 -5.40 25.97 27.64
C LEU A 868 -4.70 27.02 28.50
N HIS A 869 -4.52 28.24 27.99
CA HIS A 869 -3.83 29.31 28.70
C HIS A 869 -4.60 29.83 29.93
N ASN A 870 -5.93 29.72 29.94
CA ASN A 870 -6.76 29.99 31.13
C ASN A 870 -6.82 28.82 32.12
N SER A 871 -6.24 27.67 31.78
CA SER A 871 -6.23 26.50 32.67
C SER A 871 -5.46 26.78 33.95
N ARG A 872 -5.98 26.27 35.07
CA ARG A 872 -5.30 26.31 36.37
C ARG A 872 -4.25 25.19 36.52
N VAL A 873 -4.14 24.30 35.54
CA VAL A 873 -3.14 23.22 35.55
C VAL A 873 -1.74 23.83 35.47
N LYS A 874 -0.84 23.34 36.34
CA LYS A 874 0.54 23.80 36.41
C LYS A 874 1.49 22.63 36.19
N VAL A 875 2.63 22.89 35.55
CA VAL A 875 3.72 21.93 35.34
C VAL A 875 5.01 22.45 35.97
N ALA A 876 5.92 21.54 36.33
CA ALA A 876 7.19 21.92 36.95
C ALA A 876 8.15 22.61 35.97
N GLN A 877 8.06 22.28 34.68
CA GLN A 877 8.89 22.90 33.65
C GLN A 877 8.51 24.37 33.48
N GLN A 878 9.50 25.26 33.60
CA GLN A 878 9.34 26.68 33.31
C GLN A 878 10.12 27.05 32.06
N PHE A 879 9.46 27.80 31.16
CA PHE A 879 10.11 28.53 30.10
C PHE A 879 10.74 29.79 30.71
N THR A 880 12.05 29.91 30.56
CA THR A 880 12.83 31.03 31.10
C THR A 880 13.57 31.69 29.94
N ILE A 881 13.71 33.01 30.00
CA ILE A 881 14.41 33.78 28.95
C ILE A 881 15.85 33.27 28.78
N GLU A 882 16.51 32.86 29.87
CA GLU A 882 17.86 32.30 29.86
C GLU A 882 17.94 31.03 28.98
N LYS A 883 17.04 30.05 29.19
CA LYS A 883 16.95 28.83 28.36
C LYS A 883 16.64 29.12 26.89
N GLU A 884 15.84 30.13 26.60
CA GLU A 884 15.56 30.53 25.21
C GLU A 884 16.80 31.18 24.59
N ILE A 885 17.51 32.05 25.32
CA ILE A 885 18.78 32.62 24.88
C ILE A 885 19.81 31.52 24.63
N ASP A 886 19.90 30.51 25.51
CA ASP A 886 20.79 29.36 25.32
C ASP A 886 20.42 28.57 24.06
N THR A 887 19.12 28.39 23.79
CA THR A 887 18.64 27.74 22.57
C THR A 887 19.04 28.54 21.32
N LEU A 888 18.83 29.85 21.33
CA LEU A 888 19.19 30.75 20.24
C LEU A 888 20.71 30.86 20.03
N ASN A 889 21.50 30.86 21.10
CA ASN A 889 22.97 30.80 21.03
C ASN A 889 23.44 29.46 20.44
N GLY A 890 22.77 28.35 20.78
CA GLY A 890 23.02 27.05 20.15
C GLY A 890 22.74 27.09 18.65
N TRP A 891 21.64 27.71 18.22
CA TRP A 891 21.36 27.93 16.80
C TRP A 891 22.40 28.80 16.11
N MET A 892 22.86 29.85 16.78
CA MET A 892 23.95 30.71 16.29
C MET A 892 25.22 29.90 16.07
N ALA A 893 25.59 29.05 17.03
CA ALA A 893 26.77 28.18 16.92
C ALA A 893 26.64 27.18 15.76
N ASP A 894 25.47 26.54 15.61
CA ASP A 894 25.18 25.61 14.51
C ASP A 894 25.26 26.31 13.14
N LEU A 895 24.72 27.53 13.04
CA LEU A 895 24.80 28.36 11.83
C LEU A 895 26.25 28.71 11.48
N ILE A 896 27.04 29.18 12.47
CA ILE A 896 28.44 29.54 12.27
C ILE A 896 29.23 28.31 11.77
N ALA A 897 29.03 27.17 12.42
CA ALA A 897 29.71 25.91 12.09
C ALA A 897 29.27 25.28 10.76
N SER A 898 28.13 25.68 10.20
CA SER A 898 27.61 25.11 8.96
C SER A 898 28.28 25.70 7.71
N ASP A 899 28.67 24.83 6.80
CA ASP A 899 29.25 25.11 5.48
C ASP A 899 28.30 24.73 4.32
N GLN A 900 27.01 24.56 4.61
CA GLN A 900 26.04 24.09 3.61
C GLN A 900 25.87 25.11 2.46
N PRO A 901 25.98 24.70 1.18
CA PRO A 901 26.01 25.62 0.05
C PRO A 901 24.79 26.55 -0.07
N TRP A 902 23.59 26.07 0.31
CA TRP A 902 22.36 26.85 0.22
C TRP A 902 22.30 28.03 1.21
N LEU A 903 23.15 28.04 2.25
CA LEU A 903 23.26 29.17 3.19
C LEU A 903 24.08 30.34 2.63
N SER A 904 24.89 30.11 1.59
CA SER A 904 25.94 31.05 1.16
C SER A 904 25.48 32.48 0.89
N VAL A 905 24.25 32.65 0.39
CA VAL A 905 23.69 33.96 0.04
C VAL A 905 23.10 34.70 1.25
N GLU A 906 22.54 33.98 2.22
CA GLU A 906 21.71 34.56 3.30
C GLU A 906 22.28 34.35 4.72
N LYS A 907 23.41 33.64 4.87
CA LYS A 907 24.02 33.30 6.16
C LYS A 907 24.21 34.51 7.07
N GLN A 908 24.73 35.61 6.52
CA GLN A 908 24.95 36.84 7.27
C GLN A 908 23.63 37.48 7.75
N ARG A 909 22.59 37.42 6.92
CA ARG A 909 21.28 37.97 7.25
C ARG A 909 20.57 37.15 8.33
N ILE A 910 20.69 35.82 8.28
CA ILE A 910 20.22 34.92 9.35
C ILE A 910 20.92 35.25 10.67
N GLU A 911 22.24 35.43 10.64
CA GLU A 911 23.03 35.81 11.83
C GLU A 911 22.55 37.14 12.45
N LEU A 912 22.36 38.18 11.62
CA LEU A 912 21.87 39.49 12.09
C LEU A 912 20.49 39.39 12.74
N LEU A 913 19.54 38.71 12.09
CA LEU A 913 18.18 38.53 12.62
C LEU A 913 18.16 37.69 13.89
N LEU A 914 18.99 36.65 13.99
CA LEU A 914 19.14 35.88 15.23
C LEU A 914 19.70 36.73 16.37
N ARG A 915 20.71 37.57 16.13
CA ARG A 915 21.25 38.51 17.14
C ARG A 915 20.20 39.52 17.60
N GLU A 916 19.40 40.02 16.66
CA GLU A 916 18.31 40.94 16.97
C GLU A 916 17.23 40.26 17.82
N ILE A 917 16.83 39.03 17.48
CA ILE A 917 15.89 38.23 18.28
C ILE A 917 16.45 38.00 19.69
N ILE A 918 17.73 37.63 19.84
CA ILE A 918 18.38 37.46 21.14
C ILE A 918 18.34 38.76 21.96
N THR A 919 18.59 39.90 21.31
CA THR A 919 18.54 41.22 21.96
C THR A 919 17.12 41.57 22.41
N CYS A 920 16.12 41.34 21.56
CA CYS A 920 14.72 41.56 21.89
C CYS A 920 14.25 40.65 23.05
N GLN A 921 14.67 39.38 23.06
CA GLN A 921 14.36 38.44 24.15
C GLN A 921 14.88 38.92 25.51
N ARG A 922 16.06 39.57 25.55
CA ARG A 922 16.64 40.11 26.80
C ARG A 922 15.89 41.29 27.38
N ILE A 923 15.13 42.02 26.57
CA ILE A 923 14.38 43.21 27.00
C ILE A 923 12.97 42.85 27.49
N ILE A 924 12.50 41.63 27.20
CA ILE A 924 11.20 41.14 27.65
C ILE A 924 11.17 40.96 29.17
N ARG A 925 10.16 41.55 29.82
CA ARG A 925 9.73 41.14 31.17
C ARG A 925 8.54 40.20 31.05
N SER A 926 8.63 39.02 31.65
CA SER A 926 7.50 38.08 31.67
C SER A 926 6.42 38.57 32.63
N GLY A 927 5.21 38.81 32.11
CA GLY A 927 4.07 39.32 32.89
C GLY A 927 3.21 38.21 33.49
N ASP A 928 2.44 37.51 32.64
CA ASP A 928 1.47 36.48 33.05
C ASP A 928 1.87 35.10 32.50
N LEU A 929 2.47 34.27 33.36
CA LEU A 929 2.90 32.92 33.02
C LEU A 929 1.72 31.93 33.09
N CYS A 930 1.40 31.35 31.95
CA CYS A 930 0.34 30.35 31.81
C CYS A 930 0.92 29.00 31.35
N LEU A 931 0.09 27.95 31.39
CA LEU A 931 0.47 26.67 30.80
C LEU A 931 0.44 26.82 29.28
N THR A 932 1.61 26.77 28.64
CA THR A 932 1.75 26.75 27.18
C THR A 932 1.82 25.32 26.68
N HIS A 933 1.36 25.09 25.45
CA HIS A 933 1.53 23.84 24.74
C HIS A 933 3.00 23.60 24.38
N GLY A 934 3.69 24.65 23.88
CA GLY A 934 5.13 24.66 23.58
C GLY A 934 5.50 24.10 22.20
N ASP A 935 4.60 23.36 21.57
CA ASP A 935 4.72 22.88 20.18
C ASP A 935 3.40 22.97 19.41
N PHE A 936 2.71 24.12 19.53
CA PHE A 936 1.37 24.33 18.97
C PHE A 936 1.40 24.64 17.47
N HIS A 937 1.59 23.62 16.63
CA HIS A 937 1.64 23.76 15.16
C HIS A 937 0.55 22.95 14.44
N PRO A 938 0.28 23.21 13.14
CA PRO A 938 -0.84 22.62 12.41
C PRO A 938 -0.89 21.08 12.31
N GLU A 939 0.19 20.34 12.59
CA GLU A 939 0.14 18.87 12.60
C GLU A 939 -0.35 18.29 13.93
N ASN A 940 -0.28 19.09 15.01
CA ASN A 940 -0.70 18.70 16.35
C ASN A 940 -2.17 19.09 16.64
N ILE A 941 -2.83 19.78 15.72
CA ILE A 941 -4.21 20.27 15.85
C ILE A 941 -5.11 19.48 14.90
N PHE A 942 -6.09 18.74 15.40
CA PHE A 942 -7.00 17.90 14.63
C PHE A 942 -8.41 18.47 14.61
N ILE A 943 -9.03 18.46 13.42
CA ILE A 943 -10.35 19.04 13.18
C ILE A 943 -11.32 17.94 12.71
N ARG A 944 -12.45 17.79 13.41
CA ARG A 944 -13.59 16.94 13.02
C ARG A 944 -14.89 17.71 13.22
N GLY A 945 -15.51 18.18 12.13
CA GLY A 945 -16.69 19.05 12.23
C GLY A 945 -16.38 20.31 13.04
N CYS A 946 -17.14 20.56 14.11
CA CYS A 946 -16.90 21.67 15.04
C CYS A 946 -15.90 21.36 16.16
N ARG A 947 -15.35 20.14 16.23
CA ARG A 947 -14.44 19.73 17.31
C ARG A 947 -12.98 19.96 16.95
N VAL A 948 -12.24 20.61 17.84
CA VAL A 948 -10.79 20.78 17.83
C VAL A 948 -10.18 19.86 18.89
N THR A 949 -9.29 18.97 18.48
CA THR A 949 -8.54 18.07 19.36
C THR A 949 -7.05 18.31 19.19
N VAL A 950 -6.31 18.54 20.28
CA VAL A 950 -4.87 18.84 20.19
C VAL A 950 -4.06 17.74 20.88
N ILE A 951 -2.90 17.42 20.31
CA ILE A 951 -2.01 16.35 20.75
C ILE A 951 -0.56 16.85 20.94
N ASP A 952 0.30 15.99 21.50
CA ASP A 952 1.75 16.20 21.65
C ASP A 952 2.13 17.34 22.64
N PHE A 953 1.85 17.11 23.92
CA PHE A 953 2.16 18.02 25.03
C PHE A 953 3.59 17.83 25.60
N GLU A 954 4.52 17.29 24.82
CA GLU A 954 5.88 16.99 25.32
C GLU A 954 6.69 18.24 25.67
N HIS A 955 6.36 19.37 25.05
CA HIS A 955 7.05 20.65 25.22
C HIS A 955 6.30 21.63 26.13
N SER A 956 5.26 21.17 26.82
CA SER A 956 4.45 22.04 27.66
C SER A 956 5.21 22.56 28.87
N SER A 957 5.02 23.84 29.16
CA SER A 957 5.74 24.52 30.25
C SER A 957 4.92 25.69 30.79
N MET A 958 5.31 26.22 31.94
CA MET A 958 4.83 27.53 32.39
C MET A 958 5.59 28.60 31.61
N GLY A 959 4.89 29.36 30.77
CA GLY A 959 5.50 30.28 29.80
C GLY A 959 4.59 31.43 29.36
N ASP A 960 5.13 32.30 28.52
CA ASP A 960 4.41 33.40 27.90
C ASP A 960 3.39 32.87 26.87
N PRO A 961 2.09 33.22 26.97
CA PRO A 961 1.08 32.78 26.01
C PRO A 961 1.38 33.16 24.54
N ALA A 962 2.14 34.24 24.31
CA ALA A 962 2.48 34.70 22.97
C ALA A 962 3.38 33.71 22.20
N ILE A 963 4.05 32.77 22.90
CA ILE A 963 4.90 31.77 22.24
C ILE A 963 4.10 30.83 21.34
N ASP A 964 2.97 30.31 21.82
CA ASP A 964 2.14 29.38 21.04
C ASP A 964 1.41 30.10 19.90
N LEU A 965 0.99 31.36 20.12
CA LEU A 965 0.35 32.18 19.10
C LEU A 965 1.33 32.53 17.97
N GLY A 966 2.51 33.04 18.32
CA GLY A 966 3.55 33.36 17.32
C GLY A 966 4.04 32.13 16.60
N TYR A 967 4.16 30.99 17.31
CA TYR A 967 4.55 29.72 16.70
C TYR A 967 3.50 29.19 15.73
N LEU A 968 2.22 29.18 16.10
CA LEU A 968 1.14 28.73 15.24
C LEU A 968 1.05 29.58 13.97
N ILE A 969 1.01 30.91 14.10
CA ILE A 969 0.91 31.82 12.95
C ILE A 969 2.09 31.63 12.01
N GLY A 970 3.32 31.60 12.55
CA GLY A 970 4.53 31.36 11.75
C GLY A 970 4.52 30.00 11.06
N GLN A 971 3.99 28.96 11.71
CA GLN A 971 3.88 27.62 11.12
C GLN A 971 2.80 27.53 10.03
N ILE A 972 1.65 28.19 10.20
CA ILE A 972 0.64 28.29 9.13
C ILE A 972 1.25 28.99 7.92
N ASP A 973 1.95 30.11 8.13
CA ASP A 973 2.60 30.88 7.06
C ASP A 973 3.65 30.06 6.31
N LEU A 974 4.64 29.51 7.04
CA LEU A 974 5.71 28.67 6.50
C LEU A 974 5.17 27.47 5.70
N GLN A 975 4.21 26.74 6.26
CA GLN A 975 3.67 25.54 5.63
C GLN A 975 2.81 25.89 4.41
N SER A 976 2.12 27.04 4.43
CA SER A 976 1.36 27.55 3.29
C SER A 976 2.30 27.97 2.16
N ASP A 977 3.28 28.83 2.45
CA ASP A 977 4.30 29.25 1.49
C ASP A 977 4.96 28.04 0.84
N ARG A 978 5.46 27.10 1.65
CA ARG A 978 6.14 25.90 1.16
C ARG A 978 5.24 25.05 0.27
N HIS A 979 3.95 24.92 0.61
CA HIS A 979 3.02 24.12 -0.18
C HIS A 979 2.72 24.73 -1.55
N TRP A 980 2.46 26.05 -1.59
CA TRP A 980 2.03 26.76 -2.80
C TRP A 980 3.20 27.16 -3.70
N LEU A 981 4.33 27.60 -3.13
CA LEU A 981 5.54 27.92 -3.89
C LEU A 981 6.14 26.68 -4.58
N ARG A 982 6.09 25.50 -3.94
CA ARG A 982 6.47 24.22 -4.57
C ARG A 982 5.66 23.90 -5.83
N ARG A 983 4.46 24.49 -5.96
CA ARG A 983 3.56 24.32 -7.11
C ARG A 983 3.64 25.49 -8.08
N SER A 984 4.63 26.38 -7.92
CA SER A 984 4.78 27.62 -8.69
C SER A 984 3.53 28.50 -8.63
N LYS A 985 2.82 28.49 -7.49
CA LYS A 985 1.64 29.32 -7.22
C LYS A 985 1.93 30.29 -6.08
N SER A 986 1.30 31.47 -6.12
CA SER A 986 1.28 32.37 -4.98
C SER A 986 0.51 31.73 -3.81
N ASN A 987 0.95 32.04 -2.59
CA ASN A 987 0.21 31.67 -1.39
C ASN A 987 -1.16 32.38 -1.41
N PRO A 988 -2.30 31.67 -1.46
CA PRO A 988 -3.63 32.27 -1.58
C PRO A 988 -4.13 32.84 -0.24
N PHE A 989 -3.44 32.58 0.86
CA PHE A 989 -3.84 33.04 2.18
C PHE A 989 -3.35 34.46 2.45
N ASP A 990 -4.27 35.32 2.89
CA ASP A 990 -3.92 36.55 3.59
C ASP A 990 -3.56 36.20 5.04
N ILE A 991 -2.28 35.88 5.26
CA ILE A 991 -1.79 35.43 6.57
C ILE A 991 -1.96 36.50 7.64
N GLU A 992 -1.83 37.78 7.30
CA GLU A 992 -2.05 38.85 8.28
C GLU A 992 -3.51 38.90 8.70
N ARG A 993 -4.45 38.76 7.75
CA ARG A 993 -5.86 38.69 8.09
C ARG A 993 -6.22 37.47 8.92
N LEU A 994 -5.62 36.32 8.64
CA LEU A 994 -5.79 35.11 9.44
C LEU A 994 -5.21 35.26 10.86
N ALA A 995 -4.05 35.91 10.98
CA ALA A 995 -3.42 36.22 12.25
C ALA A 995 -4.28 37.18 13.07
N GLU A 996 -4.80 38.25 12.46
CA GLU A 996 -5.75 39.17 13.09
C GLU A 996 -6.97 38.44 13.65
N LEU A 997 -7.64 37.63 12.84
CA LEU A 997 -8.83 36.87 13.26
C LEU A 997 -8.54 35.94 14.46
N LEU A 998 -7.39 35.25 14.43
CA LEU A 998 -6.97 34.38 15.51
C LEU A 998 -6.67 35.17 16.79
N LEU A 999 -5.98 36.32 16.66
CA LEU A 999 -5.61 37.17 17.80
C LEU A 999 -6.81 37.94 18.37
N GLU A 1000 -7.75 38.40 17.54
CA GLU A 1000 -9.00 39.04 17.95
C GLU A 1000 -9.84 38.08 18.81
N GLU A 1001 -10.06 36.85 18.32
CA GLU A 1001 -10.81 35.84 19.07
C GLU A 1001 -10.08 35.47 20.36
N TYR A 1002 -8.77 35.27 20.30
CA TYR A 1002 -7.98 34.95 21.48
C TYR A 1002 -8.03 36.09 22.52
N HIS A 1003 -7.90 37.35 22.10
CA HIS A 1003 -7.96 38.52 22.97
C HIS A 1003 -9.36 38.68 23.60
N CYS A 1004 -10.43 38.41 22.85
CA CYS A 1004 -11.79 38.39 23.38
C CYS A 1004 -11.93 37.40 24.56
N LEU A 1005 -11.27 36.24 24.46
CA LEU A 1005 -11.29 35.19 25.48
C LEU A 1005 -10.24 35.37 26.60
N ARG A 1006 -9.18 36.16 26.35
CA ARG A 1006 -8.17 36.58 27.33
C ARG A 1006 -7.77 38.05 27.14
N PRO A 1007 -8.59 39.02 27.61
CA PRO A 1007 -8.29 40.44 27.43
C PRO A 1007 -7.02 40.92 28.15
N ALA A 1008 -6.66 40.23 29.24
CA ALA A 1008 -5.48 40.54 30.05
C ALA A 1008 -4.17 39.98 29.48
N ALA A 1009 -4.22 39.19 28.39
CA ALA A 1009 -3.02 38.64 27.77
C ALA A 1009 -2.28 39.72 26.98
N ASP A 1010 -0.99 39.86 27.25
CA ASP A 1010 -0.09 40.73 26.50
C ASP A 1010 0.31 40.05 25.18
N LEU A 1011 -0.26 40.54 24.08
CA LEU A 1011 -0.01 40.04 22.73
C LEU A 1011 1.13 40.78 22.01
N GLY A 1012 1.77 41.77 22.64
CA GLY A 1012 2.83 42.57 22.02
C GLY A 1012 4.05 41.75 21.61
N ARG A 1013 4.23 40.55 22.17
CA ARG A 1013 5.36 39.66 21.86
C ARG A 1013 5.09 38.66 20.74
N VAL A 1014 3.86 38.56 20.25
CA VAL A 1014 3.50 37.62 19.17
C VAL A 1014 4.37 37.82 17.92
N PRO A 1015 4.65 39.05 17.45
CA PRO A 1015 5.53 39.26 16.30
C PRO A 1015 6.95 38.73 16.53
N LEU A 1016 7.51 38.91 17.74
CA LEU A 1016 8.84 38.38 18.06
C LEU A 1016 8.89 36.85 18.00
N TYR A 1017 7.88 36.17 18.58
CA TYR A 1017 7.82 34.70 18.54
C TYR A 1017 7.52 34.17 17.12
N ARG A 1018 6.79 34.93 16.29
CA ARG A 1018 6.62 34.64 14.86
C ARG A 1018 7.95 34.77 14.11
N ALA A 1019 8.71 35.85 14.31
CA ALA A 1019 10.06 36.02 13.75
C ALA A 1019 10.98 34.85 14.11
N ARG A 1020 11.00 34.48 15.40
CA ARG A 1020 11.74 33.34 15.93
C ARG A 1020 11.33 32.00 15.30
N THR A 1021 10.09 31.87 14.83
CA THR A 1021 9.58 30.65 14.19
C THR A 1021 10.17 30.41 12.81
N TYR A 1022 10.35 31.46 11.99
CA TYR A 1022 11.09 31.36 10.73
C TYR A 1022 12.53 30.91 10.98
N MET A 1023 13.19 31.47 12.01
CA MET A 1023 14.53 31.03 12.39
C MET A 1023 14.56 29.57 12.86
N LYS A 1024 13.60 29.14 13.70
CA LYS A 1024 13.47 27.73 14.14
C LYS A 1024 13.45 26.78 12.94
N HIS A 1025 12.70 27.13 11.89
CA HIS A 1025 12.57 26.31 10.70
C HIS A 1025 13.90 26.17 9.95
N LEU A 1026 14.57 27.30 9.67
CA LEU A 1026 15.86 27.31 8.98
C LEU A 1026 16.91 26.51 9.77
N MET A 1027 16.98 26.71 11.09
CA MET A 1027 17.97 26.04 11.93
C MET A 1027 17.70 24.54 12.09
N TYR A 1028 16.43 24.14 12.04
CA TYR A 1028 16.08 22.73 11.93
C TYR A 1028 16.60 22.11 10.63
N THR A 1029 16.43 22.79 9.49
CA THR A 1029 16.98 22.34 8.19
C THR A 1029 18.50 22.22 8.24
N VAL A 1030 19.20 23.20 8.85
CA VAL A 1030 20.66 23.14 9.06
C VAL A 1030 21.06 21.90 9.87
N ARG A 1031 20.41 21.67 11.03
CA ARG A 1031 20.72 20.53 11.92
C ARG A 1031 20.47 19.18 11.26
N MET A 1032 19.45 19.08 10.43
CA MET A 1032 19.11 17.86 9.69
C MET A 1032 19.94 17.67 8.42
N LYS A 1033 20.89 18.57 8.13
CA LYS A 1033 21.67 18.60 6.87
C LYS A 1033 20.77 18.58 5.62
N GLY A 1034 19.60 19.22 5.71
CA GLY A 1034 18.69 19.36 4.60
C GLY A 1034 19.13 20.44 3.62
N THR A 1035 18.34 20.66 2.58
CA THR A 1035 18.50 21.76 1.63
C THR A 1035 17.21 22.57 1.56
N GLU A 1036 17.32 23.87 1.32
CA GLU A 1036 16.17 24.77 1.14
C GLU A 1036 16.42 25.72 -0.02
N ASP A 1037 15.34 26.19 -0.67
CA ASP A 1037 15.41 27.12 -1.79
C ASP A 1037 15.81 28.53 -1.31
N SER A 1038 16.79 29.16 -1.97
CA SER A 1038 17.25 30.50 -1.60
C SER A 1038 16.14 31.55 -1.63
N THR A 1039 15.19 31.42 -2.56
CA THR A 1039 14.03 32.32 -2.69
C THR A 1039 13.08 32.20 -1.51
N ASN A 1040 12.83 30.97 -1.03
CA ASN A 1040 12.01 30.73 0.16
C ASN A 1040 12.70 31.30 1.40
N ILE A 1041 14.02 31.14 1.50
CA ILE A 1041 14.80 31.68 2.60
C ILE A 1041 14.68 33.20 2.61
N THR A 1042 14.99 33.89 1.51
CA THR A 1042 14.89 35.36 1.42
C THR A 1042 13.49 35.84 1.82
N LEU A 1043 12.44 35.20 1.31
CA LEU A 1043 11.05 35.50 1.66
C LEU A 1043 10.79 35.38 3.17
N TRP A 1044 11.24 34.30 3.80
CA TRP A 1044 11.05 34.09 5.24
C TRP A 1044 11.92 35.03 6.09
N LEU A 1045 13.08 35.45 5.61
CA LEU A 1045 13.89 36.48 6.26
C LEU A 1045 13.27 37.87 6.15
N ASP A 1046 12.63 38.19 5.01
CA ASP A 1046 11.84 39.42 4.85
C ASP A 1046 10.67 39.44 5.85
N LYS A 1047 9.93 38.33 5.95
CA LYS A 1047 8.83 38.17 6.91
C LYS A 1047 9.31 38.25 8.35
N ALA A 1048 10.45 37.63 8.69
CA ALA A 1048 11.04 37.71 10.03
C ALA A 1048 11.45 39.16 10.39
N ALA A 1049 12.08 39.88 9.45
CA ALA A 1049 12.44 41.28 9.64
C ALA A 1049 11.19 42.19 9.80
N ALA A 1050 10.14 41.94 9.01
CA ALA A 1050 8.87 42.66 9.16
C ALA A 1050 8.23 42.43 10.53
N CYS A 1051 8.28 41.19 11.03
CA CYS A 1051 7.80 40.86 12.38
C CYS A 1051 8.59 41.59 13.48
N LEU A 1052 9.92 41.69 13.35
CA LEU A 1052 10.75 42.43 14.31
C LEU A 1052 10.49 43.94 14.24
N LYS A 1053 10.29 44.50 13.04
CA LYS A 1053 9.88 45.89 12.88
C LYS A 1053 8.53 46.17 13.56
N ALA A 1054 7.57 45.28 13.39
CA ALA A 1054 6.27 45.36 14.07
C ALA A 1054 6.43 45.33 15.59
N PHE A 1055 7.30 44.46 16.12
CA PHE A 1055 7.63 44.41 17.54
C PHE A 1055 8.21 45.73 18.07
N HIS A 1056 9.16 46.36 17.37
CA HIS A 1056 9.75 47.65 17.78
C HIS A 1056 8.79 48.84 17.67
N SER A 1057 7.74 48.73 16.85
CA SER A 1057 6.75 49.81 16.64
C SER A 1057 5.68 49.88 17.75
N LEU A 1058 5.70 48.98 18.72
CA LEU A 1058 4.75 48.96 19.84
C LEU A 1058 5.06 50.10 20.84
N PRO A 1059 4.03 50.74 21.44
CA PRO A 1059 4.21 51.91 22.30
C PRO A 1059 5.09 51.66 23.54
N GLN A 1060 5.85 52.69 23.93
CA GLN A 1060 6.88 52.67 24.99
C GLN A 1060 6.42 52.28 26.40
N SER A 1061 5.11 52.12 26.66
CA SER A 1061 4.59 51.63 27.94
C SER A 1061 4.99 50.17 28.26
N TYR A 1062 5.70 49.50 27.36
CA TYR A 1062 6.27 48.17 27.49
C TYR A 1062 7.77 48.13 27.86
N TYR A 1063 8.44 49.29 27.96
CA TYR A 1063 9.85 49.40 28.36
C TYR A 1063 9.96 50.10 29.73
N PRO A 1064 10.77 49.59 30.69
CA PRO A 1064 11.07 50.35 31.90
C PRO A 1064 11.97 51.55 31.60
N ASP A 1065 11.75 52.65 32.32
CA ASP A 1065 12.61 53.84 32.33
C ASP A 1065 14.11 53.46 32.43
N HIS A 1066 14.84 53.63 31.34
CA HIS A 1066 16.30 53.75 31.41
C HIS A 1066 16.65 55.18 31.79
N LYS A 1067 16.83 55.43 33.09
CA LYS A 1067 17.76 56.49 33.51
C LYS A 1067 19.17 56.07 33.08
N ALA A 1068 19.68 56.82 32.11
CA ALA A 1068 21.07 57.11 31.77
C ALA A 1068 22.17 56.24 32.42
N ALA A 1069 22.91 55.52 31.58
CA ALA A 1069 24.34 55.35 31.73
C ALA A 1069 24.99 55.71 30.39
N SER A 1070 25.55 56.91 30.35
CA SER A 1070 26.42 57.43 29.30
C SER A 1070 27.65 56.55 29.11
N ILE A 1071 27.92 56.09 27.88
CA ILE A 1071 29.29 55.88 27.40
C ILE A 1071 29.34 56.44 25.99
N GLY A 1072 30.24 57.41 25.81
CA GLY A 1072 30.37 58.25 24.64
C GLY A 1072 31.08 57.60 23.47
N SER A 1073 31.08 58.37 22.39
CA SER A 1073 31.94 58.30 21.21
C SER A 1073 33.39 57.96 21.54
N ASP A 1074 33.89 56.86 20.97
CA ASP A 1074 35.01 56.82 20.02
C ASP A 1074 35.07 55.46 19.30
#